data_AF-A0A0D2DNQ0-F1
#
_entry.id   AF-A0A0D2DNQ0-F1
#
_cell.length_a   1.000
_cell.length_b   1.000
_cell.length_c   1.000
_cell.angle_alpha   90.00
_cell.angle_beta   90.00
_cell.angle_gamma   90.00
#
_symmetry.space_group_name_H-M   'P 1'
#
loop_
_entity.id
_entity.type
_entity.pdbx_description
1 polymer ?
#
loop_
_entity_poly.entity_id
_entity_poly.type
_entity_poly.pdbx_seq_one_letter_code
_entity_poly.pdbx_strand_id
1 'polypeptide(L)'
;MFMIKNVSKYLFGDVSKEVITEIPQGQLYLVRPLSPKGYSELIYKDAVASIRRTGQEFQYQLVIQRAYEEGEEELAEDDEDEGVDALDKDEKTFLLDQDLHFRSEKRSGGETILAWRDLSGDPGDLYEFVCDTSIQQEKIQTFLLAAIDCQYERKYRKSAQKATDPELREFYFDNEDAIPAASSVSPTKDDMPTSKESAERMAKDVKSPRKTNESTTTDVVSTSTAPPSAKSAPASGEVLTKQKAELHLFDFQTSTFILQDASVFAVVTDLGKWQYWLQITSSDGREWLGQQIVADINPVFNFEYLSAIFNHYTDDGSAYSWLLRFHDQATLENFQEGIMQALWEQLNEMKWAKVNEPDREYVFEAFNELTMDDVPEEAEEDEEDEEDEDTDGGQRSEHYDTDESEDDLDLHDSDGNVNSQLAVGTKHDRSFVIRGSKIGVFKHLPNRHLEFTTNISKVETPKGKLFRPNKVMLHSEDQNMVLQDDTNPNALYRMDLEYGKIIDEWKVHDDIPVTNFVPETKFAQQTSAQPFIGHSRNALFRIDPRVAGNKLVEAQLKQYVSKNDFSAAATTEKGHVAVASNKGDVRLFDRLGVNAKTHIPALGESIIGLDVSADGRWLLATCRTYLLLIDTLQKDGRYEGKLGFERSFAKDSKPQPRRLALTPSHVAQFQHETKAPLSFTPAKFNASPDNPETSIITSTGPFLVTWNLKKVVAGNKDPYQIKRYGDKVMADNFEFGSDKNVILALPNEVDMVSRKSFKKPTRESIAGPATRLSAGGLATPRRSGRQSHLRDEIVNSPY
;
A
#
# COMPACT_ATOMS: atom_id res chain seq x y z
N MET A 1 -38.94 -3.18 20.89
CA MET A 1 -39.74 -1.97 20.59
C MET A 1 -39.37 -0.74 21.44
N PHE A 2 -38.27 -0.75 22.22
CA PHE A 2 -37.74 0.41 22.96
C PHE A 2 -36.56 1.12 22.24
N MET A 3 -36.21 0.68 21.02
CA MET A 3 -35.01 1.12 20.29
C MET A 3 -35.21 2.33 19.38
N ILE A 4 -36.45 2.76 19.11
CA ILE A 4 -36.73 3.77 18.07
C ILE A 4 -36.12 5.14 18.44
N LYS A 5 -36.21 5.56 19.70
CA LYS A 5 -35.80 6.92 20.12
C LYS A 5 -34.29 7.16 20.19
N ASN A 6 -33.49 6.11 20.39
CA ASN A 6 -32.02 6.26 20.47
C ASN A 6 -31.37 6.31 19.08
N VAL A 7 -32.00 5.70 18.08
CA VAL A 7 -31.49 5.65 16.69
C VAL A 7 -31.71 6.99 15.97
N SER A 8 -32.88 7.64 16.15
CA SER A 8 -33.15 8.95 15.53
C SER A 8 -32.19 10.06 15.98
N LYS A 9 -31.69 10.01 17.23
CA LYS A 9 -30.70 10.99 17.71
C LYS A 9 -29.32 10.78 17.06
N TYR A 10 -28.96 9.53 16.76
CA TYR A 10 -27.69 9.17 16.13
C TYR A 10 -27.70 9.49 14.63
N LEU A 11 -28.82 9.22 13.94
CA LEU A 11 -28.97 9.47 12.50
C LEU A 11 -29.16 10.95 12.14
N PHE A 12 -29.86 11.72 12.98
CA PHE A 12 -30.21 13.12 12.69
C PHE A 12 -29.46 14.15 13.54
N GLY A 13 -28.51 13.71 14.37
CA GLY A 13 -27.78 14.57 15.31
C GLY A 13 -26.75 15.51 14.67
N ASP A 14 -26.27 15.16 13.48
CA ASP A 14 -25.27 15.94 12.75
C ASP A 14 -25.91 16.65 11.55
N VAL A 15 -25.89 17.98 11.52
CA VAL A 15 -26.62 18.80 10.53
C VAL A 15 -25.85 18.93 9.21
N SER A 16 -24.53 18.64 9.21
CA SER A 16 -23.63 18.76 8.06
C SER A 16 -23.63 17.56 7.11
N LYS A 17 -24.14 16.39 7.55
CA LYS A 17 -24.21 15.18 6.72
C LYS A 17 -25.38 15.24 5.74
N GLU A 18 -25.09 15.14 4.44
CA GLU A 18 -26.09 15.08 3.37
C GLU A 18 -26.79 13.70 3.31
N VAL A 19 -26.04 12.61 3.48
CA VAL A 19 -26.57 11.24 3.55
C VAL A 19 -26.87 10.85 5.00
N ILE A 20 -28.11 10.42 5.28
CA ILE A 20 -28.57 9.98 6.60
C ILE A 20 -28.24 8.50 6.83
N THR A 21 -28.47 7.66 5.83
CA THR A 21 -28.21 6.22 5.87
C THR A 21 -28.29 5.65 4.45
N GLU A 22 -27.67 4.49 4.24
CA GLU A 22 -27.59 3.85 2.93
C GLU A 22 -27.54 2.32 3.01
N ILE A 23 -27.89 1.68 1.90
CA ILE A 23 -27.77 0.26 1.62
C ILE A 23 -26.85 0.11 0.41
N PRO A 24 -25.62 -0.41 0.59
CA PRO A 24 -24.55 -0.28 -0.40
C PRO A 24 -24.67 -1.21 -1.60
N GLN A 25 -25.56 -2.21 -1.56
CA GLN A 25 -25.70 -3.17 -2.65
C GLN A 25 -27.13 -3.72 -2.75
N GLY A 26 -27.68 -3.72 -3.95
CA GLY A 26 -28.97 -4.32 -4.23
C GLY A 26 -29.37 -4.16 -5.70
N GLN A 27 -30.56 -4.64 -6.02
CA GLN A 27 -31.14 -4.61 -7.35
C GLN A 27 -32.41 -3.78 -7.34
N LEU A 28 -32.56 -2.88 -8.32
CA LEU A 28 -33.80 -2.09 -8.48
C LEU A 28 -34.66 -2.66 -9.59
N TYR A 29 -35.90 -2.99 -9.26
CA TYR A 29 -36.95 -3.41 -10.18
C TYR A 29 -38.10 -2.41 -10.20
N LEU A 30 -38.77 -2.29 -11.34
CA LEU A 30 -40.05 -1.64 -11.50
C LEU A 30 -41.10 -2.70 -11.83
N VAL A 31 -42.06 -2.89 -10.93
CA VAL A 31 -43.16 -3.85 -11.08
C VAL A 31 -44.39 -3.11 -11.57
N ARG A 32 -44.93 -3.57 -12.71
CA ARG A 32 -46.11 -2.99 -13.37
C ARG A 32 -47.21 -4.04 -13.55
N PRO A 33 -48.05 -4.28 -12.53
CA PRO A 33 -49.02 -5.38 -12.53
C PRO A 33 -50.05 -5.34 -13.67
N LEU A 34 -50.31 -4.16 -14.24
CA LEU A 34 -51.32 -3.93 -15.28
C LEU A 34 -50.72 -3.67 -16.68
N SER A 35 -49.40 -3.75 -16.84
CA SER A 35 -48.74 -3.40 -18.10
C SER A 35 -48.78 -4.52 -19.15
N PRO A 36 -49.11 -4.22 -20.42
CA PRO A 36 -49.05 -5.19 -21.51
C PRO A 36 -47.61 -5.49 -21.99
N LYS A 37 -46.59 -4.76 -21.50
CA LYS A 37 -45.18 -4.91 -21.92
C LYS A 37 -44.35 -5.86 -21.05
N GLY A 38 -44.86 -6.29 -19.89
CA GLY A 38 -44.15 -7.17 -18.96
C GLY A 38 -44.51 -6.86 -17.51
N TYR A 39 -44.45 -7.87 -16.64
CA TYR A 39 -44.88 -7.78 -15.23
C TYR A 39 -43.87 -7.05 -14.34
N SER A 40 -42.57 -7.20 -14.61
CA SER A 40 -41.47 -6.58 -13.87
C SER A 40 -40.31 -6.28 -14.79
N GLU A 41 -39.68 -5.14 -14.61
CA GLU A 41 -38.53 -4.64 -15.37
C GLU A 41 -37.35 -4.42 -14.40
N LEU A 42 -36.19 -5.03 -14.66
CA LEU A 42 -34.97 -4.74 -13.90
C LEU A 42 -34.41 -3.41 -14.41
N ILE A 43 -34.36 -2.42 -13.54
CA ILE A 43 -33.87 -1.07 -13.84
C ILE A 43 -32.36 -1.00 -13.61
N TYR A 44 -31.91 -1.44 -12.43
CA TYR A 44 -30.49 -1.49 -12.08
C TYR A 44 -30.10 -2.87 -11.54
N LYS A 45 -29.12 -3.49 -12.21
CA LYS A 45 -28.56 -4.79 -11.81
C LYS A 45 -27.71 -4.70 -10.54
N ASP A 46 -27.02 -3.58 -10.37
CA ASP A 46 -26.23 -3.26 -9.18
C ASP A 46 -26.54 -1.80 -8.83
N ALA A 47 -27.01 -1.56 -7.61
CA ALA A 47 -27.46 -0.25 -7.16
C ALA A 47 -27.26 -0.04 -5.65
N VAL A 48 -27.12 1.22 -5.28
CA VAL A 48 -27.04 1.71 -3.90
C VAL A 48 -28.30 2.50 -3.58
N ALA A 49 -28.94 2.22 -2.45
CA ALA A 49 -30.09 2.97 -1.95
C ALA A 49 -29.66 3.88 -0.79
N SER A 50 -29.88 5.18 -0.88
CA SER A 50 -29.51 6.16 0.15
C SER A 50 -30.68 7.06 0.53
N ILE A 51 -30.70 7.55 1.77
CA ILE A 51 -31.65 8.58 2.23
C ILE A 51 -30.85 9.87 2.41
N ARG A 52 -31.17 10.89 1.62
CA ARG A 52 -30.48 12.19 1.60
C ARG A 52 -31.35 13.31 2.17
N ARG A 53 -30.71 14.29 2.79
CA ARG A 53 -31.31 15.56 3.15
C ARG A 53 -31.39 16.46 1.93
N THR A 54 -32.44 17.25 1.85
CA THR A 54 -32.53 18.32 0.86
C THR A 54 -32.20 19.65 1.51
N GLY A 55 -31.98 20.69 0.70
CA GLY A 55 -31.81 22.08 1.21
C GLY A 55 -33.05 22.68 1.89
N GLN A 56 -34.16 21.94 2.03
CA GLN A 56 -35.36 22.38 2.73
C GLN A 56 -35.60 21.57 4.01
N GLU A 57 -35.91 22.27 5.11
CA GLU A 57 -36.20 21.61 6.40
C GLU A 57 -37.39 20.65 6.29
N PHE A 58 -37.24 19.47 6.91
CA PHE A 58 -38.21 18.38 6.90
C PHE A 58 -38.51 17.81 5.51
N GLN A 59 -37.56 17.90 4.60
CA GLN A 59 -37.66 17.34 3.27
C GLN A 59 -36.45 16.45 2.96
N TYR A 60 -36.75 15.20 2.65
CA TYR A 60 -35.77 14.12 2.49
C TYR A 60 -36.07 13.33 1.21
N GLN A 61 -35.03 12.80 0.58
CA GLN A 61 -35.13 12.02 -0.65
C GLN A 61 -34.56 10.62 -0.43
N LEU A 62 -35.26 9.61 -0.95
CA LEU A 62 -34.74 8.29 -1.21
C LEU A 62 -34.09 8.32 -2.60
N VAL A 63 -32.82 8.00 -2.68
CA VAL A 63 -32.04 8.04 -3.92
C VAL A 63 -31.51 6.64 -4.21
N ILE A 64 -31.80 6.14 -5.42
CA ILE A 64 -31.26 4.88 -5.93
C ILE A 64 -30.27 5.21 -7.04
N GLN A 65 -28.98 4.97 -6.80
CA GLN A 65 -27.93 5.15 -7.79
C GLN A 65 -27.50 3.80 -8.35
N ARG A 66 -27.26 3.73 -9.65
CA ARG A 66 -26.64 2.58 -10.31
C ARG A 66 -25.16 2.48 -9.90
N ALA A 67 -24.68 1.27 -9.64
CA ALA A 67 -23.26 0.98 -9.44
C ALA A 67 -22.69 0.35 -10.74
N TYR A 68 -21.59 0.90 -11.28
CA TYR A 68 -20.94 0.37 -12.48
C TYR A 68 -20.05 -0.85 -12.16
N GLU A 69 -20.03 -1.84 -13.05
CA GLU A 69 -19.09 -2.97 -12.99
C GLU A 69 -17.79 -2.56 -13.72
N GLU A 70 -16.63 -3.04 -13.26
CA GLU A 70 -15.29 -2.64 -13.74
C GLU A 70 -15.19 -2.70 -15.28
N GLY A 71 -15.10 -1.54 -15.93
CA GLY A 71 -14.96 -1.39 -17.40
C GLY A 71 -16.20 -0.94 -18.18
N GLU A 72 -17.35 -0.65 -17.54
CA GLU A 72 -18.51 -0.05 -18.23
C GLU A 72 -18.51 1.49 -18.26
N GLU A 73 -17.79 2.17 -17.36
CA GLU A 73 -17.69 3.65 -17.32
C GLU A 73 -17.07 4.23 -18.61
N GLU A 74 -16.05 3.57 -19.20
CA GLU A 74 -15.39 4.01 -20.44
C GLU A 74 -16.31 3.96 -21.69
N LEU A 75 -17.43 3.23 -21.64
CA LEU A 75 -18.38 3.15 -22.76
C LEU A 75 -19.52 4.18 -22.66
N ALA A 76 -19.71 4.80 -21.49
CA ALA A 76 -20.74 5.81 -21.27
C ALA A 76 -20.27 7.22 -21.67
N GLU A 77 -18.96 7.50 -21.56
CA GLU A 77 -18.35 8.79 -21.95
C GLU A 77 -18.32 9.01 -23.48
N ASP A 78 -18.41 7.96 -24.29
CA ASP A 78 -18.39 8.05 -25.77
C ASP A 78 -19.76 8.45 -26.38
N ASP A 79 -20.84 8.54 -25.58
CA ASP A 79 -22.20 8.89 -26.02
C ASP A 79 -22.67 10.30 -25.50
N GLU A 80 -21.73 11.18 -25.13
CA GLU A 80 -22.00 12.55 -24.62
C GLU A 80 -22.36 13.59 -25.71
N ASP A 81 -23.30 13.28 -26.61
CA ASP A 81 -23.80 14.25 -27.60
C ASP A 81 -25.30 14.61 -27.43
N GLU A 82 -25.93 14.26 -26.31
CA GLU A 82 -27.31 14.68 -26.00
C GLU A 82 -27.43 15.33 -24.60
N GLY A 83 -27.57 16.66 -24.60
CA GLY A 83 -27.57 17.48 -23.39
C GLY A 83 -28.73 17.23 -22.41
N VAL A 84 -28.47 17.58 -21.16
CA VAL A 84 -29.37 17.83 -20.02
C VAL A 84 -30.24 16.65 -19.52
N ASP A 85 -30.32 15.51 -20.22
CA ASP A 85 -31.10 14.32 -19.81
C ASP A 85 -30.25 13.12 -19.33
N ALA A 86 -28.92 13.25 -19.20
CA ALA A 86 -28.03 12.15 -18.78
C ALA A 86 -28.09 11.83 -17.28
N LEU A 87 -28.34 12.84 -16.41
CA LEU A 87 -28.38 12.66 -14.95
C LEU A 87 -29.54 11.77 -14.46
N ASP A 88 -30.64 11.68 -15.23
CA ASP A 88 -31.82 10.87 -14.87
C ASP A 88 -31.68 9.38 -15.28
N LYS A 89 -30.61 9.00 -16.00
CA LYS A 89 -30.40 7.61 -16.43
C LYS A 89 -29.81 6.74 -15.31
N ASP A 90 -28.87 7.27 -14.54
CA ASP A 90 -28.11 6.50 -13.54
C ASP A 90 -28.48 6.80 -12.09
N GLU A 91 -29.35 7.80 -11.85
CA GLU A 91 -29.91 8.12 -10.53
C GLU A 91 -31.44 8.20 -10.58
N LYS A 92 -32.13 7.58 -9.61
CA LYS A 92 -33.57 7.78 -9.37
C LYS A 92 -33.82 8.37 -7.99
N THR A 93 -34.49 9.51 -7.95
CA THR A 93 -34.81 10.21 -6.70
C THR A 93 -36.31 10.17 -6.41
N PHE A 94 -36.66 9.88 -5.16
CA PHE A 94 -38.03 9.81 -4.66
C PHE A 94 -38.16 10.62 -3.39
N LEU A 95 -39.17 11.47 -3.32
CA LEU A 95 -39.42 12.29 -2.15
C LEU A 95 -40.06 11.45 -1.05
N LEU A 96 -39.43 11.37 0.15
CA LEU A 96 -39.93 10.55 1.28
C LEU A 96 -41.20 11.13 1.89
N ASP A 97 -42.32 10.92 1.20
CA ASP A 97 -43.67 11.30 1.57
C ASP A 97 -44.46 10.07 2.06
N GLN A 98 -45.52 10.28 2.84
CA GLN A 98 -46.42 9.20 3.27
C GLN A 98 -47.07 8.52 2.05
N ASP A 99 -47.28 9.25 0.96
CA ASP A 99 -47.95 8.74 -0.24
C ASP A 99 -47.12 7.67 -0.96
N LEU A 100 -45.80 7.57 -0.70
CA LEU A 100 -44.94 6.50 -1.22
C LEU A 100 -45.29 5.10 -0.67
N HIS A 101 -45.94 5.02 0.50
CA HIS A 101 -46.24 3.74 1.16
C HIS A 101 -45.00 2.81 1.25
N PHE A 102 -43.88 3.37 1.71
CA PHE A 102 -42.61 2.65 1.83
C PHE A 102 -42.73 1.48 2.82
N ARG A 103 -42.36 0.27 2.39
CA ARG A 103 -42.56 -0.98 3.13
C ARG A 103 -41.43 -1.97 2.94
N SER A 104 -41.28 -2.91 3.89
CA SER A 104 -40.31 -4.00 3.78
C SER A 104 -40.97 -5.38 3.88
N GLU A 105 -40.57 -6.33 3.04
CA GLU A 105 -40.98 -7.73 3.13
C GLU A 105 -39.76 -8.65 3.12
N LYS A 106 -39.78 -9.71 3.93
CA LYS A 106 -38.76 -10.77 3.90
C LYS A 106 -39.32 -11.97 3.15
N ARG A 107 -38.76 -12.28 1.98
CA ARG A 107 -39.20 -13.44 1.17
C ARG A 107 -38.69 -14.75 1.78
N SER A 108 -39.36 -15.86 1.43
CA SER A 108 -39.04 -17.22 1.89
C SER A 108 -37.64 -17.72 1.50
N GLY A 109 -36.95 -17.05 0.58
CA GLY A 109 -35.56 -17.29 0.19
C GLY A 109 -34.50 -16.63 1.08
N GLY A 110 -34.90 -15.81 2.07
CA GLY A 110 -33.98 -15.11 2.99
C GLY A 110 -33.65 -13.67 2.60
N GLU A 111 -34.00 -13.25 1.39
CA GLU A 111 -33.84 -11.89 0.87
C GLU A 111 -34.80 -10.89 1.53
N THR A 112 -34.34 -9.66 1.75
CA THR A 112 -35.14 -8.55 2.28
C THR A 112 -35.39 -7.55 1.17
N ILE A 113 -36.65 -7.15 1.00
CA ILE A 113 -37.09 -6.30 -0.10
C ILE A 113 -37.69 -5.04 0.46
N LEU A 114 -37.29 -3.90 -0.08
CA LEU A 114 -37.84 -2.59 0.20
C LEU A 114 -38.69 -2.17 -1.00
N ALA A 115 -39.93 -1.77 -0.79
CA ALA A 115 -40.84 -1.40 -1.87
C ALA A 115 -41.57 -0.10 -1.59
N TRP A 116 -41.86 0.66 -2.64
CA TRP A 116 -42.65 1.89 -2.59
C TRP A 116 -43.43 2.09 -3.88
N ARG A 117 -44.51 2.88 -3.82
CA ARG A 117 -45.36 3.17 -4.98
C ARG A 117 -44.65 4.13 -5.93
N ASP A 118 -44.81 3.90 -7.22
CA ASP A 118 -44.43 4.88 -8.24
C ASP A 118 -45.53 5.95 -8.35
N LEU A 119 -45.26 7.14 -7.80
CA LEU A 119 -46.20 8.27 -7.86
C LEU A 119 -46.24 8.95 -9.24
N SER A 120 -45.30 8.62 -10.13
CA SER A 120 -45.22 9.14 -11.50
C SER A 120 -45.73 8.16 -12.56
N GLY A 121 -45.92 6.89 -12.20
CA GLY A 121 -46.35 5.80 -13.07
C GLY A 121 -47.87 5.56 -13.10
N ASP A 122 -48.27 4.41 -13.66
CA ASP A 122 -49.68 4.03 -13.74
C ASP A 122 -50.21 3.55 -12.36
N PRO A 123 -51.52 3.67 -12.08
CA PRO A 123 -52.08 3.22 -10.81
C PRO A 123 -51.82 1.73 -10.55
N GLY A 124 -50.98 1.45 -9.55
CA GLY A 124 -50.58 0.09 -9.17
C GLY A 124 -49.11 -0.24 -9.44
N ASP A 125 -48.37 0.65 -10.10
CA ASP A 125 -46.93 0.51 -10.31
C ASP A 125 -46.15 0.74 -9.00
N LEU A 126 -45.10 -0.06 -8.79
CA LEU A 126 -44.27 -0.01 -7.59
C LEU A 126 -42.81 -0.34 -7.92
N TYR A 127 -41.89 0.27 -7.17
CA TYR A 127 -40.48 -0.09 -7.20
C TYR A 127 -40.18 -1.14 -6.13
N GLU A 128 -39.33 -2.11 -6.47
CA GLU A 128 -38.76 -3.07 -5.53
C GLU A 128 -37.23 -2.93 -5.53
N PHE A 129 -36.65 -2.67 -4.36
CA PHE A 129 -35.22 -2.75 -4.12
C PHE A 129 -34.92 -4.03 -3.35
N VAL A 130 -34.29 -4.99 -4.01
CA VAL A 130 -33.88 -6.27 -3.42
C VAL A 130 -32.50 -6.09 -2.81
N CYS A 131 -32.42 -6.15 -1.48
CA CYS A 131 -31.15 -6.02 -0.77
C CYS A 131 -30.32 -7.30 -0.95
N ASP A 132 -29.02 -7.15 -1.18
CA ASP A 132 -28.10 -8.28 -1.24
C ASP A 132 -28.04 -9.04 0.10
N THR A 133 -27.83 -10.36 0.01
CA THR A 133 -27.80 -11.26 1.19
C THR A 133 -26.62 -11.01 2.15
N SER A 134 -25.58 -10.31 1.69
CA SER A 134 -24.43 -9.89 2.51
C SER A 134 -24.75 -8.77 3.49
N ILE A 135 -25.87 -8.05 3.31
CA ILE A 135 -26.22 -6.90 4.14
C ILE A 135 -26.81 -7.37 5.47
N GLN A 136 -26.24 -6.88 6.57
CA GLN A 136 -26.72 -7.16 7.91
C GLN A 136 -28.15 -6.66 8.12
N GLN A 137 -29.01 -7.50 8.71
CA GLN A 137 -30.43 -7.18 8.94
C GLN A 137 -30.63 -5.94 9.83
N GLU A 138 -29.69 -5.64 10.72
CA GLU A 138 -29.70 -4.44 11.56
C GLU A 138 -29.55 -3.14 10.75
N LYS A 139 -28.74 -3.16 9.68
CA LYS A 139 -28.56 -2.01 8.77
C LYS A 139 -29.84 -1.73 7.99
N ILE A 140 -30.53 -2.77 7.53
CA ILE A 140 -31.82 -2.64 6.82
C ILE A 140 -32.92 -2.12 7.76
N GLN A 141 -32.96 -2.59 9.01
CA GLN A 141 -33.89 -2.06 10.02
C GLN A 141 -33.63 -0.59 10.34
N THR A 142 -32.35 -0.20 10.42
CA THR A 142 -31.97 1.20 10.63
C THR A 142 -32.39 2.08 9.45
N PHE A 143 -32.23 1.58 8.21
CA PHE A 143 -32.67 2.26 7.00
C PHE A 143 -34.19 2.48 6.96
N LEU A 144 -34.98 1.46 7.34
CA LEU A 144 -36.44 1.56 7.41
C LEU A 144 -36.91 2.54 8.48
N LEU A 145 -36.29 2.52 9.67
CA LEU A 145 -36.59 3.48 10.73
C LEU A 145 -36.28 4.92 10.29
N ALA A 146 -35.17 5.14 9.57
CA ALA A 146 -34.82 6.44 9.02
C ALA A 146 -35.87 6.94 8.02
N ALA A 147 -36.35 6.07 7.12
CA ALA A 147 -37.41 6.42 6.16
C ALA A 147 -38.70 6.85 6.86
N ILE A 148 -39.11 6.14 7.92
CA ILE A 148 -40.30 6.45 8.72
C ILE A 148 -40.15 7.78 9.46
N ASP A 149 -38.99 8.03 10.06
CA ASP A 149 -38.70 9.31 10.72
C ASP A 149 -38.78 10.45 9.70
N CYS A 150 -38.20 10.29 8.51
CA CYS A 150 -38.29 11.26 7.42
C CYS A 150 -39.74 11.56 6.99
N GLN A 151 -40.57 10.53 6.83
CA GLN A 151 -41.99 10.69 6.47
C GLN A 151 -42.79 11.40 7.58
N TYR A 152 -42.53 11.07 8.86
CA TYR A 152 -43.13 11.76 10.01
C TYR A 152 -42.77 13.24 10.03
N GLU A 153 -41.47 13.55 9.92
CA GLU A 153 -40.98 14.92 9.97
C GLU A 153 -41.59 15.77 8.86
N ARG A 154 -41.72 15.21 7.66
CA ARG A 154 -42.33 15.87 6.51
C ARG A 154 -43.82 16.16 6.71
N LYS A 155 -44.60 15.16 7.16
CA LYS A 155 -46.06 15.29 7.36
C LYS A 155 -46.40 16.28 8.47
N TYR A 156 -45.69 16.21 9.59
CA TYR A 156 -46.00 16.99 10.79
C TYR A 156 -45.17 18.26 10.95
N ARG A 157 -44.15 18.47 10.10
CA ARG A 157 -43.19 19.60 10.13
C ARG A 157 -42.57 19.79 11.53
N LYS A 158 -42.22 18.67 12.16
CA LYS A 158 -41.70 18.57 13.53
C LYS A 158 -40.67 17.45 13.59
N SER A 159 -39.63 17.62 14.39
CA SER A 159 -38.60 16.59 14.54
C SER A 159 -39.15 15.27 15.10
N ALA A 160 -38.74 14.15 14.51
CA ALA A 160 -39.10 12.79 14.88
C ALA A 160 -38.61 12.43 16.31
N GLN A 161 -37.63 13.16 16.84
CA GLN A 161 -37.15 12.99 18.22
C GLN A 161 -38.22 13.22 19.29
N LYS A 162 -39.28 13.97 18.96
CA LYS A 162 -40.42 14.25 19.86
C LYS A 162 -41.65 13.41 19.55
N ALA A 163 -41.58 12.53 18.54
CA ALA A 163 -42.69 11.68 18.14
C ALA A 163 -42.99 10.62 19.20
N THR A 164 -44.26 10.29 19.34
CA THR A 164 -44.71 9.17 20.15
C THR A 164 -44.83 7.91 19.29
N ASP A 165 -44.54 6.74 19.86
CA ASP A 165 -44.66 5.44 19.17
C ASP A 165 -45.97 5.24 18.37
N PRO A 166 -47.17 5.67 18.83
CA PRO A 166 -48.39 5.59 18.02
C PRO A 166 -48.39 6.53 16.79
N GLU A 167 -47.71 7.67 16.83
CA GLU A 167 -47.63 8.59 15.68
C GLU A 167 -46.66 8.06 14.60
N LEU A 168 -45.58 7.38 15.00
CA LEU A 168 -44.66 6.71 14.05
C LEU A 168 -45.30 5.47 13.42
N ARG A 169 -46.23 4.80 14.13
CA ARG A 169 -46.99 3.66 13.60
C ARG A 169 -47.87 4.00 12.40
N GLU A 170 -48.22 5.27 12.18
CA GLU A 170 -49.01 5.70 11.01
C GLU A 170 -48.27 5.51 9.68
N PHE A 171 -46.95 5.31 9.72
CA PHE A 171 -46.08 5.14 8.55
C PHE A 171 -45.60 3.70 8.38
N TYR A 172 -46.12 2.76 9.19
CA TYR A 172 -45.92 1.33 8.99
C TYR A 172 -47.08 0.79 8.12
N PHE A 173 -46.80 0.54 6.85
CA PHE A 173 -47.79 0.11 5.85
C PHE A 173 -47.90 -1.42 5.72
N ASP A 174 -47.54 -2.17 6.76
CA ASP A 174 -47.48 -3.65 6.80
C ASP A 174 -48.84 -4.36 6.57
N ASN A 175 -49.95 -3.61 6.56
CA ASN A 175 -51.32 -4.12 6.40
C ASN A 175 -51.90 -3.97 4.98
N GLU A 176 -51.15 -3.43 4.02
CA GLU A 176 -51.57 -3.34 2.61
C GLU A 176 -51.22 -4.62 1.82
N ASP A 177 -51.91 -4.83 0.68
CA ASP A 177 -51.81 -6.05 -0.16
C ASP A 177 -50.36 -6.50 -0.39
N ALA A 178 -50.13 -7.83 -0.30
CA ALA A 178 -48.82 -8.46 -0.42
C ALA A 178 -48.02 -7.95 -1.63
N ILE A 179 -46.71 -7.75 -1.46
CA ILE A 179 -45.86 -7.22 -2.52
C ILE A 179 -45.85 -8.25 -3.68
N PRO A 180 -46.34 -7.88 -4.89
CA PRO A 180 -46.42 -8.81 -6.01
C PRO A 180 -45.02 -9.19 -6.51
N ALA A 181 -44.62 -10.46 -6.33
CA ALA A 181 -43.24 -10.87 -6.60
C ALA A 181 -42.81 -10.74 -8.07
N ALA A 182 -41.77 -9.95 -8.35
CA ALA A 182 -41.04 -9.99 -9.61
C ALA A 182 -40.54 -11.44 -9.87
N SER A 183 -41.09 -12.10 -10.89
CA SER A 183 -40.83 -13.52 -11.14
C SER A 183 -39.55 -13.74 -11.92
N SER A 184 -38.54 -14.36 -11.29
CA SER A 184 -37.48 -15.10 -11.97
C SER A 184 -36.98 -16.30 -11.15
N VAL A 185 -37.86 -17.07 -10.51
CA VAL A 185 -37.52 -18.43 -10.05
C VAL A 185 -38.71 -19.36 -10.27
N SER A 186 -38.49 -20.44 -11.01
CA SER A 186 -39.48 -21.50 -11.25
C SER A 186 -39.83 -22.22 -9.93
N PRO A 187 -41.12 -22.52 -9.64
CA PRO A 187 -41.51 -23.21 -8.42
C PRO A 187 -41.60 -24.72 -8.65
N THR A 188 -40.99 -25.52 -7.78
CA THR A 188 -41.55 -26.83 -7.44
C THR A 188 -41.91 -26.81 -5.96
N LYS A 189 -43.22 -26.74 -5.73
CA LYS A 189 -43.88 -27.07 -4.47
C LYS A 189 -43.63 -28.55 -4.16
N ASP A 190 -43.35 -28.85 -2.89
CA ASP A 190 -44.20 -29.77 -2.13
C ASP A 190 -43.86 -29.71 -0.62
N ASP A 191 -44.87 -30.07 0.15
CA ASP A 191 -45.13 -29.74 1.55
C ASP A 191 -44.16 -30.32 2.59
N MET A 192 -44.11 -29.63 3.74
CA MET A 192 -43.40 -30.03 4.96
C MET A 192 -43.84 -31.40 5.51
N PRO A 193 -42.99 -32.01 6.38
CA PRO A 193 -43.48 -32.14 7.75
C PRO A 193 -42.47 -31.71 8.83
N THR A 194 -43.08 -31.47 9.98
CA THR A 194 -42.64 -30.73 11.16
C THR A 194 -41.62 -31.44 12.06
N SER A 195 -41.00 -30.60 12.90
CA SER A 195 -40.23 -30.88 14.12
C SER A 195 -40.78 -32.03 15.00
N LYS A 196 -40.35 -33.27 14.72
CA LYS A 196 -40.17 -34.34 15.72
C LYS A 196 -39.40 -35.59 15.26
N GLU A 197 -38.92 -35.67 14.02
CA GLU A 197 -38.21 -36.86 13.51
C GLU A 197 -36.68 -36.70 13.34
N SER A 198 -36.11 -35.54 13.67
CA SER A 198 -34.65 -35.28 13.58
C SER A 198 -33.83 -35.86 14.74
N ALA A 199 -34.46 -36.54 15.72
CA ALA A 199 -33.79 -37.06 16.91
C ALA A 199 -33.63 -38.60 16.95
N GLU A 200 -34.20 -39.36 16.01
CA GLU A 200 -34.18 -40.84 16.07
C GLU A 200 -33.46 -41.55 14.90
N ARG A 201 -32.92 -40.83 13.91
CA ARG A 201 -32.22 -41.46 12.77
C ARG A 201 -30.68 -41.49 12.85
N MET A 202 -30.08 -41.00 13.93
CA MET A 202 -28.63 -41.08 14.22
C MET A 202 -28.21 -42.37 14.95
N ALA A 203 -29.04 -43.42 14.97
CA ALA A 203 -28.76 -44.65 15.74
C ALA A 203 -29.25 -45.94 15.06
N LYS A 204 -28.76 -46.21 13.84
CA LYS A 204 -28.75 -47.51 13.10
C LYS A 204 -28.45 -47.13 11.65
N ASP A 205 -27.34 -47.45 11.01
CA ASP A 205 -26.82 -48.80 10.83
C ASP A 205 -25.33 -48.76 10.49
N VAL A 206 -24.50 -49.19 11.45
CA VAL A 206 -23.22 -49.84 11.15
C VAL A 206 -23.55 -51.30 10.85
N LYS A 207 -23.44 -51.72 9.58
CA LYS A 207 -23.02 -53.08 9.19
C LYS A 207 -22.85 -53.21 7.67
N SER A 208 -21.60 -53.36 7.25
CA SER A 208 -21.16 -53.85 5.93
C SER A 208 -21.64 -55.31 5.69
N PRO A 209 -21.63 -55.89 4.47
CA PRO A 209 -20.41 -56.10 3.65
C PRO A 209 -20.52 -56.10 2.10
N ARG A 210 -19.49 -55.49 1.46
CA ARG A 210 -18.60 -56.00 0.37
C ARG A 210 -19.19 -56.65 -0.91
N LYS A 211 -18.98 -56.02 -2.09
CA LYS A 211 -18.16 -56.51 -3.24
C LYS A 211 -18.23 -55.62 -4.53
N THR A 212 -17.04 -55.17 -4.96
CA THR A 212 -16.47 -54.99 -6.33
C THR A 212 -17.34 -54.51 -7.50
N ASN A 213 -17.02 -53.34 -8.07
CA ASN A 213 -16.35 -53.22 -9.39
C ASN A 213 -15.93 -51.76 -9.69
N GLU A 214 -14.80 -51.64 -10.38
CA GLU A 214 -14.12 -50.40 -10.81
C GLU A 214 -14.91 -49.61 -11.85
N SER A 215 -14.89 -48.28 -11.73
CA SER A 215 -14.70 -47.36 -12.86
C SER A 215 -14.38 -45.96 -12.33
N THR A 216 -13.18 -45.50 -12.64
CA THR A 216 -12.57 -44.20 -12.33
C THR A 216 -13.36 -43.01 -12.86
N THR A 217 -13.74 -42.09 -11.97
CA THR A 217 -14.04 -40.69 -12.27
C THR A 217 -13.22 -39.82 -11.31
N THR A 218 -12.31 -39.03 -11.88
CA THR A 218 -11.52 -38.02 -11.18
C THR A 218 -12.40 -36.83 -10.80
N ASP A 219 -12.70 -36.71 -9.51
CA ASP A 219 -13.25 -35.49 -8.91
C ASP A 219 -12.12 -34.46 -8.71
N VAL A 220 -12.31 -33.28 -9.28
CA VAL A 220 -11.50 -32.09 -8.96
C VAL A 220 -12.05 -31.52 -7.66
N VAL A 221 -11.34 -31.79 -6.57
CA VAL A 221 -11.59 -31.23 -5.23
C VAL A 221 -11.07 -29.80 -5.18
N SER A 222 -11.94 -28.84 -4.83
CA SER A 222 -11.56 -27.50 -4.37
C SER A 222 -10.77 -27.64 -3.07
N THR A 223 -9.46 -27.38 -3.13
CA THR A 223 -8.55 -27.57 -2.00
C THR A 223 -8.27 -26.25 -1.29
N SER A 224 -8.63 -26.19 -0.01
CA SER A 224 -8.15 -25.21 0.97
C SER A 224 -6.62 -25.32 1.12
N THR A 225 -5.93 -24.19 1.36
CA THR A 225 -4.47 -24.13 1.51
C THR A 225 -4.02 -25.09 2.62
N ALA A 226 -3.34 -26.19 2.24
CA ALA A 226 -2.87 -27.18 3.20
C ALA A 226 -1.67 -26.65 4.01
N PRO A 227 -1.63 -26.90 5.33
CA PRO A 227 -0.53 -26.46 6.18
C PRO A 227 0.78 -27.19 5.80
N PRO A 228 1.92 -26.49 5.73
CA PRO A 228 3.22 -27.10 5.43
C PRO A 228 3.67 -28.09 6.51
N SER A 229 4.53 -29.04 6.14
CA SER A 229 5.14 -29.98 7.09
C SER A 229 6.12 -29.26 8.01
N ALA A 230 5.94 -29.40 9.32
CA ALA A 230 6.80 -28.79 10.33
C ALA A 230 8.23 -29.36 10.31
N LYS A 231 9.24 -28.50 10.51
CA LYS A 231 10.60 -28.95 10.81
C LYS A 231 10.69 -29.29 12.30
N SER A 232 11.36 -30.40 12.61
CA SER A 232 11.60 -30.82 14.00
C SER A 232 12.57 -29.86 14.68
N ALA A 233 12.25 -29.43 15.91
CA ALA A 233 13.11 -28.53 16.66
C ALA A 233 14.50 -29.15 16.94
N PRO A 234 15.60 -28.39 16.79
CA PRO A 234 16.92 -28.84 17.24
C PRO A 234 16.95 -29.03 18.76
N ALA A 235 17.56 -30.13 19.22
CA ALA A 235 17.38 -30.71 20.55
C ALA A 235 18.02 -29.96 21.75
N SER A 236 18.58 -28.75 21.55
CA SER A 236 19.35 -28.05 22.57
C SER A 236 19.28 -26.53 22.38
N GLY A 237 18.75 -25.82 23.37
CA GLY A 237 18.80 -24.36 23.44
C GLY A 237 18.12 -23.79 24.69
N GLU A 238 18.43 -22.54 25.02
CA GLU A 238 17.80 -21.81 26.13
C GLU A 238 16.45 -21.25 25.68
N VAL A 239 15.37 -21.50 26.45
CA VAL A 239 14.04 -21.01 26.10
C VAL A 239 13.91 -19.55 26.50
N LEU A 240 13.71 -18.67 25.53
CA LEU A 240 13.49 -17.24 25.76
C LEU A 240 12.06 -16.96 26.20
N THR A 241 11.07 -17.57 25.52
CA THR A 241 9.66 -17.46 25.90
C THR A 241 8.89 -18.71 25.50
N LYS A 242 7.85 -19.04 26.26
CA LYS A 242 6.92 -20.15 25.98
C LYS A 242 5.51 -19.70 26.37
N GLN A 243 4.66 -19.52 25.37
CA GLN A 243 3.30 -19.02 25.54
C GLN A 243 2.27 -19.94 24.91
N LYS A 244 1.06 -19.93 25.46
CA LYS A 244 -0.09 -20.69 24.94
C LYS A 244 -0.95 -19.78 24.06
N ALA A 245 -1.36 -20.28 22.89
CA ALA A 245 -2.13 -19.52 21.90
C ALA A 245 -3.03 -20.44 21.05
N GLU A 246 -3.89 -19.84 20.24
CA GLU A 246 -4.61 -20.49 19.14
C GLU A 246 -3.86 -20.25 17.82
N LEU A 247 -3.85 -21.22 16.92
CA LEU A 247 -3.14 -21.14 15.65
C LEU A 247 -4.12 -21.05 14.48
N HIS A 248 -3.95 -20.02 13.65
CA HIS A 248 -4.69 -19.80 12.43
C HIS A 248 -3.75 -19.67 11.22
N LEU A 249 -4.18 -20.11 10.06
CA LEU A 249 -3.45 -20.03 8.79
C LEU A 249 -4.20 -19.13 7.82
N PHE A 250 -3.49 -18.21 7.16
CA PHE A 250 -4.07 -17.37 6.12
C PHE A 250 -4.35 -18.18 4.86
N ASP A 251 -5.57 -18.08 4.35
CA ASP A 251 -5.97 -18.70 3.10
C ASP A 251 -6.09 -17.64 1.99
N PHE A 252 -5.30 -17.80 0.92
CA PHE A 252 -5.24 -16.82 -0.17
C PHE A 252 -6.53 -16.75 -1.02
N GLN A 253 -7.37 -17.78 -0.99
CA GLN A 253 -8.62 -17.79 -1.76
C GLN A 253 -9.71 -16.97 -1.06
N THR A 254 -9.84 -17.14 0.25
CA THR A 254 -10.84 -16.45 1.07
C THR A 254 -10.33 -15.12 1.63
N SER A 255 -9.03 -14.85 1.56
CA SER A 255 -8.38 -13.69 2.21
C SER A 255 -8.65 -13.61 3.71
N THR A 256 -8.79 -14.76 4.38
CA THR A 256 -9.09 -14.83 5.82
C THR A 256 -8.18 -15.82 6.56
N PHE A 257 -8.03 -15.62 7.87
CA PHE A 257 -7.30 -16.55 8.74
C PHE A 257 -8.24 -17.67 9.23
N ILE A 258 -7.93 -18.91 8.85
CA ILE A 258 -8.69 -20.11 9.18
C ILE A 258 -8.04 -20.82 10.38
N LEU A 259 -8.83 -21.09 11.42
CA LEU A 259 -8.39 -21.82 12.62
C LEU A 259 -7.88 -23.22 12.25
N GLN A 260 -6.65 -23.53 12.65
CA GLN A 260 -6.02 -24.84 12.47
C GLN A 260 -5.98 -25.64 13.77
N ASP A 261 -5.70 -24.97 14.90
CA ASP A 261 -5.62 -25.59 16.22
C ASP A 261 -5.99 -24.59 17.32
N ALA A 262 -6.91 -24.98 18.21
CA ALA A 262 -7.38 -24.13 19.30
C ALA A 262 -6.43 -24.06 20.50
N SER A 263 -5.36 -24.88 20.55
CA SER A 263 -4.45 -24.88 21.70
C SER A 263 -3.05 -25.34 21.31
N VAL A 264 -2.18 -24.37 21.02
CA VAL A 264 -0.77 -24.56 20.74
C VAL A 264 0.13 -23.88 21.77
N PHE A 265 1.37 -24.37 21.88
CA PHE A 265 2.47 -23.71 22.56
C PHE A 265 3.44 -23.15 21.53
N ALA A 266 3.62 -21.83 21.54
CA ALA A 266 4.65 -21.14 20.79
C ALA A 266 5.89 -20.96 21.69
N VAL A 267 7.02 -21.51 21.26
CA VAL A 267 8.28 -21.54 22.02
C VAL A 267 9.39 -20.90 21.19
N VAL A 268 10.03 -19.88 21.76
CA VAL A 268 11.23 -19.26 21.17
C VAL A 268 12.46 -19.78 21.92
N THR A 269 13.43 -20.31 21.17
CA THR A 269 14.64 -20.95 21.72
C THR A 269 15.91 -20.34 21.12
N ASP A 270 16.91 -20.07 21.95
CA ASP A 270 18.27 -19.71 21.56
C ASP A 270 19.12 -20.97 21.36
N LEU A 271 19.56 -21.21 20.12
CA LEU A 271 20.41 -22.35 19.74
C LEU A 271 21.91 -22.03 19.84
N GLY A 272 22.27 -20.80 20.22
CA GLY A 272 23.61 -20.26 20.19
C GLY A 272 24.04 -19.83 18.79
N LYS A 273 25.24 -19.23 18.69
CA LYS A 273 25.80 -18.70 17.43
C LYS A 273 24.86 -17.75 16.66
N TRP A 274 24.06 -16.95 17.38
CA TRP A 274 23.08 -16.01 16.81
C TRP A 274 21.93 -16.69 16.04
N GLN A 275 21.68 -17.98 16.30
CA GLN A 275 20.58 -18.73 15.72
C GLN A 275 19.48 -18.89 16.75
N TYR A 276 18.29 -18.38 16.43
CA TYR A 276 17.10 -18.50 17.25
C TYR A 276 16.02 -19.26 16.47
N TRP A 277 15.14 -19.93 17.20
CA TRP A 277 14.16 -20.84 16.63
C TRP A 277 12.78 -20.61 17.23
N LEU A 278 11.77 -20.49 16.38
CA LEU A 278 10.36 -20.49 16.76
C LEU A 278 9.77 -21.87 16.46
N GLN A 279 9.29 -22.55 17.50
CA GLN A 279 8.56 -23.81 17.39
C GLN A 279 7.12 -23.64 17.85
N ILE A 280 6.16 -24.15 17.07
CA ILE A 280 4.75 -24.19 17.43
C ILE A 280 4.31 -25.65 17.50
N THR A 281 3.85 -26.04 18.69
CA THR A 281 3.43 -27.42 18.99
C THR A 281 2.02 -27.43 19.53
N SER A 282 1.18 -28.32 19.03
CA SER A 282 -0.14 -28.59 19.59
C SER A 282 -0.01 -29.14 21.01
N SER A 283 -1.04 -28.92 21.83
CA SER A 283 -1.16 -29.58 23.13
C SER A 283 -1.16 -31.11 23.06
N ASP A 284 -1.55 -31.69 21.91
CA ASP A 284 -1.53 -33.14 21.66
C ASP A 284 -0.15 -33.67 21.20
N GLY A 285 0.88 -32.81 21.16
CA GLY A 285 2.23 -33.18 20.77
C GLY A 285 2.51 -33.16 19.27
N ARG A 286 1.53 -32.77 18.44
CA ARG A 286 1.73 -32.54 17.00
C ARG A 286 2.55 -31.27 16.78
N GLU A 287 3.61 -31.36 15.98
CA GLU A 287 4.39 -30.19 15.56
C GLU A 287 3.70 -29.54 14.35
N TRP A 288 3.38 -28.24 14.47
CA TRP A 288 2.74 -27.47 13.41
C TRP A 288 3.74 -26.65 12.61
N LEU A 289 4.70 -26.03 13.30
CA LEU A 289 5.66 -25.12 12.69
C LEU A 289 7.00 -25.19 13.39
N GLY A 290 8.08 -25.12 12.62
CA GLY A 290 9.42 -24.92 13.13
C GLY A 290 10.22 -24.08 12.14
N GLN A 291 10.67 -22.90 12.56
CA GLN A 291 11.48 -22.03 11.71
C GLN A 291 12.54 -21.24 12.47
N GLN A 292 13.58 -20.82 11.76
CA GLN A 292 14.55 -19.88 12.29
C GLN A 292 13.92 -18.49 12.38
N ILE A 293 14.27 -17.76 13.45
CA ILE A 293 13.89 -16.35 13.59
C ILE A 293 14.95 -15.54 12.83
N VAL A 294 14.52 -15.01 11.70
CA VAL A 294 15.28 -14.11 10.83
C VAL A 294 14.40 -12.93 10.44
N ALA A 295 14.98 -11.85 9.93
CA ALA A 295 14.26 -10.64 9.49
C ALA A 295 12.97 -10.91 8.69
N ASP A 296 13.00 -11.90 7.80
CA ASP A 296 11.89 -12.22 6.90
C ASP A 296 10.63 -12.72 7.65
N ILE A 297 10.73 -13.13 8.93
CA ILE A 297 9.57 -13.53 9.74
C ILE A 297 8.51 -12.43 9.85
N ASN A 298 8.92 -11.16 9.71
CA ASN A 298 8.10 -9.95 9.68
C ASN A 298 6.87 -10.01 10.62
N PRO A 299 7.08 -10.07 11.95
CA PRO A 299 5.99 -10.22 12.89
C PRO A 299 5.27 -8.88 13.09
N VAL A 300 3.94 -8.94 13.11
CA VAL A 300 3.05 -7.82 13.40
C VAL A 300 2.16 -8.21 14.59
N PHE A 301 2.14 -7.38 15.62
CA PHE A 301 1.35 -7.59 16.82
C PHE A 301 0.16 -6.62 16.82
N ASN A 302 -1.01 -7.16 17.13
CA ASN A 302 -2.23 -6.39 17.34
C ASN A 302 -2.73 -6.68 18.76
N PHE A 303 -2.70 -5.66 19.61
CA PHE A 303 -3.09 -5.76 21.01
C PHE A 303 -4.61 -5.71 21.22
N GLU A 304 -5.38 -5.14 20.29
CA GLU A 304 -6.85 -5.12 20.33
C GLU A 304 -7.44 -6.53 20.20
N TYR A 305 -6.96 -7.30 19.22
CA TYR A 305 -7.37 -8.67 18.95
C TYR A 305 -6.51 -9.72 19.65
N LEU A 306 -5.51 -9.27 20.42
CA LEU A 306 -4.53 -10.11 21.12
C LEU A 306 -3.89 -11.13 20.18
N SER A 307 -3.39 -10.67 19.03
CA SER A 307 -2.89 -11.54 17.96
C SER A 307 -1.50 -11.15 17.48
N ALA A 308 -0.72 -12.15 17.07
CA ALA A 308 0.57 -11.99 16.41
C ALA A 308 0.54 -12.67 15.05
N ILE A 309 0.74 -11.90 13.99
CA ILE A 309 0.79 -12.38 12.61
C ILE A 309 2.24 -12.42 12.16
N PHE A 310 2.69 -13.51 11.55
CA PHE A 310 4.06 -13.63 11.05
C PHE A 310 4.11 -14.56 9.84
N ASN A 311 5.21 -14.47 9.08
CA ASN A 311 5.43 -15.30 7.90
C ASN A 311 6.29 -16.52 8.19
N HIS A 312 5.99 -17.60 7.48
CA HIS A 312 6.74 -18.84 7.46
C HIS A 312 7.15 -19.22 6.04
N TYR A 313 8.39 -19.67 5.90
CA TYR A 313 8.97 -20.05 4.63
C TYR A 313 9.36 -21.52 4.60
N THR A 314 8.84 -22.24 3.62
CA THR A 314 9.19 -23.64 3.34
C THR A 314 10.42 -23.75 2.44
N ASP A 315 11.03 -24.94 2.37
CA ASP A 315 12.27 -25.19 1.62
C ASP A 315 12.12 -25.00 0.10
N ASP A 316 10.88 -25.05 -0.40
CA ASP A 316 10.50 -24.77 -1.79
C ASP A 316 10.34 -23.25 -2.07
N GLY A 317 10.56 -22.40 -1.07
CA GLY A 317 10.46 -20.95 -1.16
C GLY A 317 9.03 -20.39 -1.00
N SER A 318 8.03 -21.25 -0.74
CA SER A 318 6.65 -20.83 -0.55
C SER A 318 6.49 -20.11 0.80
N ALA A 319 5.70 -19.03 0.80
CA ALA A 319 5.46 -18.19 1.97
C ALA A 319 4.03 -18.39 2.49
N TYR A 320 3.89 -18.53 3.81
CA TYR A 320 2.60 -18.72 4.50
C TYR A 320 2.50 -17.72 5.64
N SER A 321 1.36 -17.04 5.78
CA SER A 321 1.10 -16.18 6.93
C SER A 321 0.31 -16.93 7.99
N TRP A 322 0.85 -16.96 9.20
CA TRP A 322 0.23 -17.56 10.37
C TRP A 322 -0.19 -16.49 11.37
N LEU A 323 -1.26 -16.75 12.10
CA LEU A 323 -1.74 -15.90 13.18
C LEU A 323 -1.81 -16.72 14.48
N LEU A 324 -1.14 -16.22 15.52
CA LEU A 324 -1.26 -16.70 16.88
C LEU A 324 -2.19 -15.78 17.65
N ARG A 325 -3.27 -16.33 18.23
CA ARG A 325 -4.18 -15.58 19.10
C ARG A 325 -3.93 -15.93 20.56
N PHE A 326 -3.73 -14.93 21.39
CA PHE A 326 -3.43 -15.04 22.80
C PHE A 326 -4.67 -14.74 23.66
N HIS A 327 -4.64 -15.21 24.90
CA HIS A 327 -5.79 -15.09 25.80
C HIS A 327 -5.83 -13.76 26.56
N ASP A 328 -4.67 -13.14 26.77
CA ASP A 328 -4.52 -11.88 27.49
C ASP A 328 -3.34 -11.07 26.94
N GLN A 329 -3.34 -9.78 27.24
CA GLN A 329 -2.29 -8.85 26.81
C GLN A 329 -0.92 -9.24 27.38
N ALA A 330 -0.85 -9.69 28.64
CA ALA A 330 0.42 -10.05 29.25
C ALA A 330 1.11 -11.24 28.55
N THR A 331 0.38 -12.24 28.05
CA THR A 331 1.03 -13.32 27.28
C THR A 331 1.47 -12.88 25.89
N LEU A 332 0.72 -11.98 25.25
CA LEU A 332 1.14 -11.37 23.99
C LEU A 332 2.42 -10.55 24.17
N GLU A 333 2.48 -9.70 25.20
CA GLU A 333 3.68 -8.91 25.54
C GLU A 333 4.88 -9.84 25.76
N ASN A 334 4.77 -10.85 26.64
CA ASN A 334 5.85 -11.81 26.90
C ASN A 334 6.28 -12.61 25.64
N PHE A 335 5.37 -12.83 24.70
CA PHE A 335 5.72 -13.46 23.42
C PHE A 335 6.48 -12.47 22.52
N GLN A 336 5.98 -11.24 22.42
CA GLN A 336 6.61 -10.14 21.70
C GLN A 336 8.02 -9.84 22.22
N GLU A 337 8.24 -9.79 23.53
CA GLU A 337 9.57 -9.56 24.09
C GLU A 337 10.55 -10.64 23.63
N GLY A 338 10.15 -11.91 23.73
CA GLY A 338 11.02 -13.04 23.40
C GLY A 338 11.37 -13.12 21.91
N ILE A 339 10.40 -12.86 21.01
CA ILE A 339 10.63 -12.89 19.56
C ILE A 339 11.40 -11.64 19.09
N MET A 340 11.14 -10.46 19.65
CA MET A 340 11.87 -9.23 19.34
C MET A 340 13.29 -9.27 19.85
N GLN A 341 13.52 -9.79 21.07
CA GLN A 341 14.87 -10.03 21.58
C GLN A 341 15.64 -10.97 20.66
N ALA A 342 15.04 -12.11 20.28
CA ALA A 342 15.66 -13.06 19.36
C ALA A 342 16.03 -12.42 18.01
N LEU A 343 15.11 -11.65 17.42
CA LEU A 343 15.31 -10.97 16.15
C LEU A 343 16.41 -9.91 16.24
N TRP A 344 16.41 -9.10 17.31
CA TRP A 344 17.43 -8.08 17.52
C TRP A 344 18.82 -8.70 17.75
N GLU A 345 18.93 -9.73 18.58
CA GLU A 345 20.20 -10.41 18.86
C GLU A 345 20.75 -11.10 17.59
N GLN A 346 19.87 -11.64 16.73
CA GLN A 346 20.22 -12.24 15.45
C GLN A 346 20.77 -11.21 14.46
N LEU A 347 20.11 -10.05 14.34
CA LEU A 347 20.49 -9.00 13.38
C LEU A 347 21.76 -8.25 13.80
N ASN A 348 21.92 -7.98 15.10
CA ASN A 348 23.04 -7.17 15.60
C ASN A 348 24.25 -8.00 16.00
N GLU A 349 24.16 -9.33 15.97
CA GLU A 349 25.19 -10.27 16.44
C GLU A 349 25.75 -9.88 17.82
N MET A 350 24.87 -9.40 18.69
CA MET A 350 25.19 -8.93 20.03
C MET A 350 24.15 -9.46 21.01
N LYS A 351 24.62 -9.93 22.18
CA LYS A 351 23.71 -10.36 23.24
C LYS A 351 23.05 -9.15 23.87
N TRP A 352 21.73 -9.23 24.04
CA TRP A 352 20.88 -8.21 24.63
C TRP A 352 21.39 -7.75 26.00
N ALA A 353 21.92 -8.68 26.79
CA ALA A 353 22.54 -8.40 28.09
C ALA A 353 23.81 -7.52 28.03
N LYS A 354 24.46 -7.38 26.87
CA LYS A 354 25.65 -6.54 26.69
C LYS A 354 25.32 -5.12 26.20
N VAL A 355 24.07 -4.86 25.81
CA VAL A 355 23.61 -3.54 25.38
C VAL A 355 23.51 -2.65 26.61
N ASN A 356 23.85 -1.36 26.45
CA ASN A 356 23.65 -0.40 27.51
C ASN A 356 22.16 -0.35 27.87
N GLU A 357 21.84 -0.38 29.16
CA GLU A 357 20.47 -0.33 29.69
C GLU A 357 19.55 0.71 29.02
N PRO A 358 19.98 1.97 28.77
CA PRO A 358 19.09 2.94 28.12
C PRO A 358 18.90 2.75 26.63
N ASP A 359 19.86 2.15 25.94
CA ASP A 359 19.67 1.81 24.52
C ASP A 359 18.76 0.58 24.42
N ARG A 360 18.84 -0.34 25.39
CA ARG A 360 17.96 -1.50 25.51
C ARG A 360 16.50 -1.09 25.74
N GLU A 361 16.26 -0.18 26.68
CA GLU A 361 14.93 0.37 26.98
C GLU A 361 14.35 1.09 25.77
N TYR A 362 15.14 1.96 25.12
CA TYR A 362 14.71 2.65 23.89
C TYR A 362 14.35 1.69 22.74
N VAL A 363 15.16 0.66 22.50
CA VAL A 363 14.87 -0.33 21.46
C VAL A 363 13.57 -1.08 21.80
N PHE A 364 13.35 -1.41 23.06
CA PHE A 364 12.17 -2.11 23.52
C PHE A 364 10.90 -1.26 23.44
N GLU A 365 10.96 0.00 23.89
CA GLU A 365 9.87 0.97 23.76
C GLU A 365 9.53 1.23 22.30
N ALA A 366 10.55 1.44 21.46
CA ALA A 366 10.34 1.56 20.02
C ALA A 366 9.63 0.32 19.48
N PHE A 367 10.04 -0.91 19.83
CA PHE A 367 9.31 -2.10 19.38
C PHE A 367 7.85 -2.17 19.83
N ASN A 368 7.52 -1.63 21.00
CA ASN A 368 6.14 -1.60 21.49
C ASN A 368 5.30 -0.52 20.80
N GLU A 369 5.83 0.69 20.57
CA GLU A 369 5.10 1.77 19.89
C GLU A 369 5.07 1.60 18.34
N LEU A 370 5.96 0.77 17.79
CA LEU A 370 5.88 0.31 16.38
C LEU A 370 4.70 -0.66 16.15
N THR A 371 3.98 -1.06 17.21
CA THR A 371 2.72 -1.81 17.09
C THR A 371 1.58 -0.81 16.85
N MET A 372 0.65 -1.17 15.97
CA MET A 372 -0.41 -0.26 15.54
C MET A 372 -1.30 0.11 16.74
N ASP A 373 -1.05 1.27 17.34
CA ASP A 373 -1.98 1.90 18.28
C ASP A 373 -3.23 2.30 17.49
N ASP A 374 -4.31 1.56 17.70
CA ASP A 374 -5.61 1.79 17.08
C ASP A 374 -6.19 3.15 17.53
N VAL A 375 -6.03 4.17 16.69
CA VAL A 375 -6.86 5.37 16.75
C VAL A 375 -8.19 5.02 16.09
N PRO A 376 -9.35 5.33 16.70
CA PRO A 376 -10.66 5.10 16.08
C PRO A 376 -10.69 5.67 14.66
N GLU A 377 -11.29 4.92 13.71
CA GLU A 377 -11.62 5.43 12.38
C GLU A 377 -12.49 6.69 12.54
N GLU A 378 -11.86 7.86 12.53
CA GLU A 378 -12.54 9.07 12.08
C GLU A 378 -12.87 8.81 10.61
N ALA A 379 -14.15 8.99 10.27
CA ALA A 379 -14.68 8.73 8.94
C ALA A 379 -13.72 9.30 7.89
N GLU A 380 -13.36 8.46 6.91
CA GLU A 380 -12.58 8.88 5.74
C GLU A 380 -13.28 10.13 5.17
N GLU A 381 -12.72 11.32 5.43
CA GLU A 381 -12.91 12.44 4.53
C GLU A 381 -12.16 12.00 3.27
N ASP A 382 -12.91 11.58 2.26
CA ASP A 382 -12.41 11.52 0.90
C ASP A 382 -11.81 12.90 0.63
N GLU A 383 -10.47 13.01 0.67
CA GLU A 383 -9.80 14.18 0.13
C GLU A 383 -10.14 14.15 -1.37
N GLU A 384 -11.15 14.95 -1.75
CA GLU A 384 -11.40 15.36 -3.12
C GLU A 384 -10.05 15.81 -3.68
N ASP A 385 -9.47 14.98 -4.57
CA ASP A 385 -8.36 15.41 -5.39
C ASP A 385 -8.85 16.67 -6.12
N GLU A 386 -8.34 17.85 -5.76
CA GLU A 386 -8.71 19.13 -6.36
C GLU A 386 -8.79 18.99 -7.90
N GLU A 387 -10.01 19.15 -8.44
CA GLU A 387 -10.26 19.37 -9.87
C GLU A 387 -9.69 20.75 -10.21
N ASP A 388 -8.42 20.80 -10.61
CA ASP A 388 -7.84 22.02 -11.15
C ASP A 388 -7.83 21.99 -12.68
N GLU A 389 -8.54 22.96 -13.24
CA GLU A 389 -8.64 23.31 -14.66
C GLU A 389 -7.26 23.49 -15.30
N ASP A 390 -6.98 22.72 -16.35
CA ASP A 390 -5.80 22.88 -17.20
C ASP A 390 -5.73 24.31 -17.76
N THR A 391 -4.75 25.09 -17.30
CA THR A 391 -4.44 26.39 -17.89
C THR A 391 -3.54 26.18 -19.11
N ASP A 392 -4.14 26.22 -20.30
CA ASP A 392 -3.44 26.23 -21.59
C ASP A 392 -2.50 27.45 -21.69
N GLY A 393 -1.23 27.21 -21.39
CA GLY A 393 -0.12 28.16 -21.52
C GLY A 393 0.63 27.99 -22.84
N GLY A 394 -0.06 28.05 -23.98
CA GLY A 394 0.58 28.00 -25.30
C GLY A 394 1.45 29.21 -25.60
N GLN A 395 2.78 29.10 -25.45
CA GLN A 395 3.76 29.95 -26.15
C GLN A 395 5.09 29.24 -26.49
N ARG A 396 5.11 28.70 -27.72
CA ARG A 396 6.08 28.95 -28.81
C ARG A 396 7.58 29.08 -28.48
N SER A 397 8.38 28.08 -28.88
CA SER A 397 9.75 28.22 -29.42
C SER A 397 10.18 26.92 -30.10
N GLU A 398 10.42 26.90 -31.41
CA GLU A 398 11.66 27.24 -32.13
C GLU A 398 12.39 25.95 -32.58
N HIS A 399 12.29 25.75 -33.89
CA HIS A 399 13.03 24.80 -34.72
C HIS A 399 14.53 24.83 -34.40
N TYR A 400 15.17 23.67 -34.17
CA TYR A 400 16.58 23.47 -34.52
C TYR A 400 16.91 21.99 -34.82
N ASP A 401 17.52 21.84 -35.99
CA ASP A 401 18.42 20.82 -36.54
C ASP A 401 18.09 19.32 -36.41
N THR A 402 17.41 18.85 -37.44
CA THR A 402 17.43 17.46 -37.93
C THR A 402 18.77 17.20 -38.63
N ASP A 403 19.77 16.71 -37.91
CA ASP A 403 20.90 16.00 -38.52
C ASP A 403 21.62 15.11 -37.49
N GLU A 404 20.93 14.09 -36.97
CA GLU A 404 21.60 12.85 -36.58
C GLU A 404 20.87 11.67 -37.22
N SER A 405 21.63 10.92 -38.01
CA SER A 405 21.21 9.79 -38.82
C SER A 405 20.45 8.73 -38.01
N GLU A 406 19.24 8.42 -38.46
CA GLU A 406 18.41 7.28 -38.06
C GLU A 406 19.02 5.92 -38.46
N ASP A 407 20.27 5.66 -38.08
CA ASP A 407 20.95 4.39 -38.29
C ASP A 407 21.60 3.95 -36.97
N ASP A 408 20.78 3.43 -36.04
CA ASP A 408 21.17 2.43 -35.02
C ASP A 408 20.01 2.07 -34.05
N LEU A 409 18.78 1.88 -34.55
CA LEU A 409 17.70 1.27 -33.76
C LEU A 409 17.79 -0.27 -33.83
N ASP A 410 18.84 -0.85 -33.24
CA ASP A 410 18.85 -2.27 -32.89
C ASP A 410 17.89 -2.48 -31.70
N LEU A 411 16.64 -2.84 -32.03
CA LEU A 411 15.54 -3.12 -31.09
C LEU A 411 15.68 -4.46 -30.33
N HIS A 412 16.90 -5.02 -30.21
CA HIS A 412 17.09 -6.36 -29.63
C HIS A 412 18.20 -6.43 -28.57
N ASP A 413 17.80 -7.05 -27.45
CA ASP A 413 18.51 -7.37 -26.21
C ASP A 413 19.77 -8.24 -26.42
N SER A 414 20.83 -7.68 -27.03
CA SER A 414 22.05 -8.44 -27.35
C SER A 414 23.18 -8.29 -26.33
N ASP A 415 23.14 -7.26 -25.46
CA ASP A 415 24.26 -6.91 -24.56
C ASP A 415 24.02 -7.37 -23.09
N GLY A 416 22.83 -7.89 -22.77
CA GLY A 416 22.47 -8.42 -21.43
C GLY A 416 22.54 -7.40 -20.29
N ASN A 417 22.66 -6.12 -20.60
CA ASN A 417 22.66 -5.03 -19.63
C ASN A 417 21.22 -4.64 -19.29
N VAL A 418 20.95 -4.30 -18.03
CA VAL A 418 19.64 -3.83 -17.58
C VAL A 418 19.76 -2.43 -16.97
N ASN A 419 18.64 -1.73 -16.89
CA ASN A 419 18.55 -0.44 -16.21
C ASN A 419 18.90 -0.62 -14.72
N SER A 420 19.66 0.33 -14.16
CA SER A 420 20.31 0.18 -12.85
C SER A 420 20.19 1.38 -11.93
N GLN A 421 20.09 2.58 -12.49
CA GLN A 421 19.95 3.83 -11.74
C GLN A 421 19.05 4.79 -12.51
N LEU A 422 18.32 5.63 -11.77
CA LEU A 422 17.45 6.68 -12.28
C LEU A 422 17.81 8.00 -11.58
N ALA A 423 18.10 9.03 -12.36
CA ALA A 423 18.27 10.40 -11.89
C ALA A 423 17.22 11.30 -12.55
N VAL A 424 16.43 11.99 -11.75
CA VAL A 424 15.37 12.90 -12.22
C VAL A 424 15.89 14.33 -12.14
N GLY A 425 15.80 15.05 -13.25
CA GLY A 425 16.14 16.47 -13.36
C GLY A 425 15.26 17.33 -12.46
N THR A 426 15.84 18.41 -11.96
CA THR A 426 15.19 19.37 -11.06
C THR A 426 14.93 20.72 -11.70
N LYS A 427 15.57 20.99 -12.84
CA LYS A 427 15.49 22.24 -13.59
C LYS A 427 15.15 22.04 -15.06
N HIS A 428 15.65 20.96 -15.65
CA HIS A 428 15.24 20.52 -16.97
C HIS A 428 14.33 19.32 -16.77
N ASP A 429 13.16 19.33 -17.43
CA ASP A 429 12.17 18.26 -17.39
C ASP A 429 12.69 17.02 -18.14
N ARG A 430 13.72 16.40 -17.57
CA ARG A 430 14.48 15.29 -18.13
C ARG A 430 14.84 14.29 -17.04
N SER A 431 14.73 13.02 -17.37
CA SER A 431 15.20 11.90 -16.56
C SER A 431 16.32 11.16 -17.27
N PHE A 432 17.27 10.68 -16.48
CA PHE A 432 18.44 9.96 -16.96
C PHE A 432 18.45 8.55 -16.38
N VAL A 433 18.50 7.55 -17.25
CA VAL A 433 18.49 6.14 -16.85
C VAL A 433 19.79 5.48 -17.26
N ILE A 434 20.47 4.85 -16.31
CA ILE A 434 21.76 4.21 -16.53
C ILE A 434 21.56 2.73 -16.82
N ARG A 435 22.05 2.29 -17.99
CA ARG A 435 21.99 0.91 -18.47
C ARG A 435 23.40 0.45 -18.84
N GLY A 436 24.06 -0.27 -17.93
CA GLY A 436 25.45 -0.70 -18.12
C GLY A 436 26.41 0.50 -18.25
N SER A 437 26.97 0.71 -19.45
CA SER A 437 27.87 1.84 -19.76
C SER A 437 27.22 2.88 -20.69
N LYS A 438 25.90 2.98 -20.66
CA LYS A 438 25.09 3.90 -21.47
C LYS A 438 24.10 4.64 -20.59
N ILE A 439 23.70 5.84 -21.01
CA ILE A 439 22.75 6.67 -20.29
C ILE A 439 21.66 7.13 -21.25
N GLY A 440 20.44 6.64 -21.04
CA GLY A 440 19.25 7.09 -21.74
C GLY A 440 18.74 8.41 -21.17
N VAL A 441 18.36 9.34 -22.05
CA VAL A 441 17.82 10.65 -21.69
C VAL A 441 16.37 10.72 -22.13
N PHE A 442 15.46 10.93 -21.17
CA PHE A 442 14.01 10.94 -21.38
C PHE A 442 13.48 12.32 -21.02
N LYS A 443 12.87 13.01 -21.97
CA LYS A 443 12.20 14.29 -21.73
C LYS A 443 10.81 14.05 -21.18
N HIS A 444 10.38 14.88 -20.23
CA HIS A 444 9.00 14.85 -19.74
C HIS A 444 8.14 15.73 -20.63
N LEU A 445 7.01 15.19 -21.06
CA LEU A 445 6.04 15.90 -21.89
C LEU A 445 4.87 16.40 -21.03
N PRO A 446 4.20 17.51 -21.41
CA PRO A 446 3.07 18.05 -20.66
C PRO A 446 1.90 17.08 -20.47
N ASN A 447 1.74 16.12 -21.41
CA ASN A 447 0.72 15.07 -21.34
C ASN A 447 1.08 13.94 -20.36
N ARG A 448 2.09 14.11 -19.50
CA ARG A 448 2.54 13.09 -18.51
C ARG A 448 3.15 11.84 -19.16
N HIS A 449 3.69 11.99 -20.37
CA HIS A 449 4.46 10.96 -21.05
C HIS A 449 5.96 11.26 -20.99
N LEU A 450 6.76 10.19 -21.12
CA LEU A 450 8.18 10.31 -21.36
C LEU A 450 8.47 10.15 -22.85
N GLU A 451 9.39 10.97 -23.37
CA GLU A 451 9.91 10.84 -24.72
C GLU A 451 11.42 10.56 -24.65
N PHE A 452 11.83 9.42 -25.22
CA PHE A 452 13.25 9.15 -25.39
C PHE A 452 13.85 10.18 -26.35
N THR A 453 14.82 10.95 -25.86
CA THR A 453 15.45 12.04 -26.63
C THR A 453 16.77 11.59 -27.24
N THR A 454 17.68 11.06 -26.42
CA THR A 454 19.02 10.69 -26.86
C THR A 454 19.64 9.67 -25.92
N ASN A 455 20.68 8.99 -26.40
CA ASN A 455 21.47 8.05 -25.63
C ASN A 455 22.94 8.47 -25.61
N ILE A 456 23.45 8.75 -24.42
CA ILE A 456 24.86 8.98 -24.19
C ILE A 456 25.58 7.62 -24.22
N SER A 457 26.10 7.31 -25.41
CA SER A 457 26.83 6.08 -25.66
C SER A 457 28.24 6.14 -25.08
N LYS A 458 28.64 5.05 -24.40
CA LYS A 458 30.01 4.80 -23.88
C LYS A 458 30.43 5.78 -22.79
N VAL A 459 30.00 5.50 -21.56
CA VAL A 459 30.57 6.14 -20.37
C VAL A 459 32.02 5.68 -20.19
N GLU A 460 32.94 6.53 -20.63
CA GLU A 460 34.38 6.27 -20.58
C GLU A 460 35.13 7.33 -19.76
N THR A 461 36.09 6.88 -18.98
CA THR A 461 37.03 7.79 -18.30
C THR A 461 37.75 8.68 -19.30
N PRO A 462 38.35 9.83 -18.89
CA PRO A 462 39.17 10.66 -19.78
C PRO A 462 40.34 9.92 -20.44
N LYS A 463 40.68 8.73 -19.95
CA LYS A 463 41.72 7.83 -20.46
C LYS A 463 41.18 6.78 -21.44
N GLY A 464 39.89 6.84 -21.82
CA GLY A 464 39.23 5.93 -22.76
C GLY A 464 38.84 4.56 -22.18
N LYS A 465 38.89 4.39 -20.86
CA LYS A 465 38.42 3.16 -20.19
C LYS A 465 36.92 3.25 -19.94
N LEU A 466 36.15 2.34 -20.53
CA LEU A 466 34.73 2.15 -20.24
C LEU A 466 34.51 1.64 -18.82
N PHE A 467 33.48 2.16 -18.14
CA PHE A 467 33.02 1.64 -16.87
C PHE A 467 31.50 1.70 -16.76
N ARG A 468 30.95 1.03 -15.74
CA ARG A 468 29.52 1.01 -15.43
C ARG A 468 29.29 1.85 -14.17
N PRO A 469 28.64 3.02 -14.26
CA PRO A 469 28.41 3.84 -13.09
C PRO A 469 27.52 3.11 -12.08
N ASN A 470 28.02 2.92 -10.86
CA ASN A 470 27.26 2.28 -9.79
C ASN A 470 26.37 3.29 -9.04
N LYS A 471 26.77 4.56 -9.03
CA LYS A 471 26.05 5.67 -8.43
C LYS A 471 26.20 6.94 -9.26
N VAL A 472 25.11 7.69 -9.36
CA VAL A 472 25.03 8.95 -10.11
C VAL A 472 24.37 10.04 -9.28
N MET A 473 24.68 11.30 -9.58
CA MET A 473 24.00 12.46 -9.03
C MET A 473 24.06 13.61 -10.05
N LEU A 474 22.92 14.22 -10.37
CA LEU A 474 22.88 15.46 -11.15
C LEU A 474 23.52 16.60 -10.37
N HIS A 475 24.12 17.55 -11.07
CA HIS A 475 24.93 18.57 -10.44
C HIS A 475 24.99 19.85 -11.29
N SER A 476 25.14 20.99 -10.62
CA SER A 476 25.20 22.32 -11.26
C SER A 476 24.01 22.55 -12.19
N GLU A 477 22.79 22.57 -11.65
CA GLU A 477 21.57 22.91 -12.41
C GLU A 477 21.27 21.92 -13.55
N ASP A 478 21.48 20.63 -13.28
CA ASP A 478 21.37 19.51 -14.24
C ASP A 478 22.25 19.65 -15.50
N GLN A 479 23.30 20.49 -15.47
CA GLN A 479 24.27 20.59 -16.57
C GLN A 479 25.31 19.48 -16.54
N ASN A 480 25.59 18.96 -15.34
CA ASN A 480 26.60 17.94 -15.14
C ASN A 480 26.03 16.74 -14.40
N MET A 481 26.66 15.59 -14.60
CA MET A 481 26.41 14.38 -13.82
C MET A 481 27.70 13.91 -13.18
N VAL A 482 27.66 13.69 -11.86
CA VAL A 482 28.75 13.10 -11.10
C VAL A 482 28.56 11.59 -11.08
N LEU A 483 29.57 10.86 -11.53
CA LEU A 483 29.55 9.41 -11.73
C LEU A 483 30.63 8.75 -10.86
N GLN A 484 30.30 7.60 -10.28
CA GLN A 484 31.22 6.78 -9.52
C GLN A 484 31.49 5.44 -10.22
N ASP A 485 32.73 4.97 -10.12
CA ASP A 485 33.18 3.66 -10.60
C ASP A 485 33.61 2.79 -9.42
N ASP A 486 32.99 1.62 -9.26
CA ASP A 486 33.36 0.65 -8.21
C ASP A 486 34.82 0.20 -8.32
N THR A 487 35.41 0.22 -9.53
CA THR A 487 36.80 -0.17 -9.73
C THR A 487 37.80 0.91 -9.28
N ASN A 488 37.34 2.15 -9.08
CA ASN A 488 38.15 3.26 -8.60
C ASN A 488 37.37 4.11 -7.57
N PRO A 489 37.16 3.60 -6.34
CA PRO A 489 36.32 4.26 -5.34
C PRO A 489 36.91 5.56 -4.79
N ASN A 490 38.16 5.89 -5.12
CA ASN A 490 38.86 7.07 -4.65
C ASN A 490 38.74 8.27 -5.61
N ALA A 491 38.09 8.08 -6.76
CA ALA A 491 37.84 9.11 -7.74
C ALA A 491 36.35 9.18 -8.11
N LEU A 492 35.92 10.36 -8.54
CA LEU A 492 34.61 10.60 -9.14
C LEU A 492 34.83 11.21 -10.54
N TYR A 493 33.89 11.02 -11.44
CA TYR A 493 33.97 11.53 -12.81
C TYR A 493 32.88 12.55 -13.04
N ARG A 494 33.20 13.67 -13.66
CA ARG A 494 32.21 14.67 -14.08
C ARG A 494 31.92 14.50 -15.56
N MET A 495 30.68 14.15 -15.87
CA MET A 495 30.13 14.19 -17.20
C MET A 495 29.41 15.51 -17.44
N ASP A 496 29.68 16.11 -18.60
CA ASP A 496 28.89 17.20 -19.14
C ASP A 496 27.70 16.60 -19.91
N LEU A 497 26.48 16.99 -19.54
CA LEU A 497 25.25 16.43 -20.10
C LEU A 497 24.86 17.05 -21.44
N GLU A 498 25.39 18.22 -21.79
CA GLU A 498 25.19 18.84 -23.10
C GLU A 498 26.02 18.11 -24.16
N TYR A 499 27.29 17.81 -23.85
CA TYR A 499 28.18 17.08 -24.75
C TYR A 499 28.09 15.55 -24.62
N GLY A 500 27.51 15.03 -23.54
CA GLY A 500 27.44 13.61 -23.25
C GLY A 500 28.82 12.96 -23.02
N LYS A 501 29.78 13.68 -22.43
CA LYS A 501 31.17 13.20 -22.27
C LYS A 501 31.71 13.48 -20.87
N ILE A 502 32.55 12.57 -20.39
CA ILE A 502 33.32 12.80 -19.15
C ILE A 502 34.43 13.80 -19.46
N ILE A 503 34.32 14.98 -18.86
CA ILE A 503 35.24 16.10 -19.07
C ILE A 503 36.28 16.24 -17.95
N ASP A 504 36.05 15.61 -16.80
CA ASP A 504 36.95 15.74 -15.63
C ASP A 504 37.00 14.47 -14.77
N GLU A 505 38.17 14.22 -14.16
CA GLU A 505 38.43 13.14 -13.20
C GLU A 505 38.81 13.77 -11.85
N TRP A 506 37.92 13.66 -10.88
CA TRP A 506 38.08 14.18 -9.53
C TRP A 506 38.67 13.14 -8.61
N LYS A 507 39.98 13.21 -8.42
CA LYS A 507 40.65 12.44 -7.37
C LYS A 507 40.26 13.00 -5.99
N VAL A 508 39.48 12.24 -5.22
CA VAL A 508 38.96 12.70 -3.93
C VAL A 508 40.04 12.61 -2.85
N HIS A 509 40.61 11.41 -2.66
CA HIS A 509 41.68 11.18 -1.68
C HIS A 509 42.47 9.91 -2.02
N ASP A 510 43.72 9.80 -1.53
CA ASP A 510 44.59 8.63 -1.77
C ASP A 510 44.17 7.39 -0.96
N ASP A 511 43.84 7.58 0.33
CA ASP A 511 43.55 6.46 1.26
C ASP A 511 42.07 6.31 1.64
N ILE A 512 41.22 7.28 1.30
CA ILE A 512 39.83 7.34 1.76
C ILE A 512 38.92 7.12 0.56
N PRO A 513 38.29 5.95 0.43
CA PRO A 513 37.34 5.69 -0.65
C PRO A 513 36.04 6.45 -0.41
N VAL A 514 35.41 6.92 -1.48
CA VAL A 514 34.02 7.36 -1.46
C VAL A 514 33.16 6.11 -1.54
N THR A 515 32.36 5.85 -0.52
CA THR A 515 31.34 4.80 -0.54
C THR A 515 30.04 5.35 -1.12
N ASN A 516 29.73 6.60 -0.82
CA ASN A 516 28.51 7.26 -1.25
C ASN A 516 28.71 8.79 -1.19
N PHE A 517 27.93 9.51 -1.99
CA PHE A 517 27.95 10.97 -2.09
C PHE A 517 26.55 11.52 -2.30
N VAL A 518 26.28 12.68 -1.72
CA VAL A 518 24.96 13.34 -1.68
C VAL A 518 25.12 14.85 -1.82
N PRO A 519 24.09 15.57 -2.30
CA PRO A 519 24.17 17.02 -2.44
C PRO A 519 24.38 17.70 -1.08
N GLU A 520 24.98 18.89 -1.09
CA GLU A 520 25.25 19.67 0.13
C GLU A 520 23.98 20.06 0.90
N THR A 521 22.92 20.37 0.18
CA THR A 521 21.55 20.59 0.69
C THR A 521 20.57 19.80 -0.17
N LYS A 522 19.36 19.52 0.34
CA LYS A 522 18.34 18.74 -0.38
C LYS A 522 18.10 19.23 -1.82
N PHE A 523 18.11 20.54 -2.03
CA PHE A 523 17.87 21.18 -3.33
C PHE A 523 19.13 21.76 -4.00
N ALA A 524 20.34 21.40 -3.55
CA ALA A 524 21.56 21.97 -4.12
C ALA A 524 21.71 21.74 -5.63
N GLN A 525 21.08 20.69 -6.16
CA GLN A 525 21.10 20.35 -7.59
C GLN A 525 20.40 21.41 -8.46
N GLN A 526 19.46 22.18 -7.90
CA GLN A 526 18.81 23.32 -8.57
C GLN A 526 19.71 24.54 -8.72
N THR A 527 20.88 24.52 -8.07
CA THR A 527 21.81 25.65 -8.01
C THR A 527 23.15 25.28 -8.63
N SER A 528 23.96 26.30 -8.93
CA SER A 528 25.36 26.14 -9.35
C SER A 528 26.31 25.72 -8.21
N ALA A 529 25.78 25.22 -7.07
CA ALA A 529 26.58 24.73 -5.95
C ALA A 529 27.55 23.64 -6.43
N GLN A 530 28.84 23.91 -6.24
CA GLN A 530 29.94 23.01 -6.56
C GLN A 530 30.25 21.98 -5.46
N PRO A 531 30.29 22.36 -4.17
CA PRO A 531 30.60 21.39 -3.14
C PRO A 531 29.43 20.43 -2.88
N PHE A 532 29.78 19.21 -2.50
CA PHE A 532 28.85 18.18 -2.07
C PHE A 532 29.48 17.31 -0.99
N ILE A 533 28.70 16.39 -0.42
CA ILE A 533 29.12 15.60 0.75
C ILE A 533 29.45 14.19 0.31
N GLY A 534 30.61 13.70 0.75
CA GLY A 534 31.03 12.33 0.58
C GLY A 534 31.17 11.62 1.91
N HIS A 535 30.96 10.31 1.90
CA HIS A 535 31.34 9.47 3.02
C HIS A 535 32.01 8.18 2.58
N SER A 536 32.94 7.72 3.41
CA SER A 536 33.44 6.35 3.39
C SER A 536 32.71 5.52 4.45
N ARG A 537 33.09 4.26 4.65
CA ARG A 537 32.59 3.44 5.76
C ARG A 537 32.83 4.05 7.14
N ASN A 538 33.87 4.87 7.33
CA ASN A 538 34.23 5.41 8.66
C ASN A 538 34.57 6.91 8.66
N ALA A 539 34.33 7.64 7.57
CA ALA A 539 34.64 9.06 7.48
C ALA A 539 33.55 9.84 6.75
N LEU A 540 33.33 11.08 7.18
CA LEU A 540 32.46 12.07 6.55
C LEU A 540 33.30 13.24 6.10
N PHE A 541 33.10 13.73 4.88
CA PHE A 541 33.92 14.81 4.33
C PHE A 541 33.18 15.61 3.26
N ARG A 542 33.58 16.88 3.08
CA ARG A 542 33.15 17.68 1.94
C ARG A 542 34.07 17.41 0.76
N ILE A 543 33.49 17.28 -0.43
CA ILE A 543 34.18 17.22 -1.71
C ILE A 543 33.92 18.55 -2.41
N ASP A 544 34.98 19.27 -2.78
CA ASP A 544 34.87 20.50 -3.57
C ASP A 544 35.72 20.38 -4.83
N PRO A 545 35.10 20.28 -6.02
CA PRO A 545 35.80 20.19 -7.31
C PRO A 545 36.80 21.32 -7.56
N ARG A 546 36.62 22.50 -6.94
CA ARG A 546 37.46 23.68 -7.14
C ARG A 546 38.78 23.61 -6.39
N VAL A 547 38.91 22.71 -5.40
CA VAL A 547 40.15 22.51 -4.66
C VAL A 547 41.21 21.91 -5.58
N ALA A 548 42.44 22.43 -5.53
CA ALA A 548 43.56 21.93 -6.33
C ALA A 548 44.09 20.61 -5.74
N GLY A 549 44.42 19.64 -6.60
CA GLY A 549 44.87 18.33 -6.17
C GLY A 549 43.72 17.45 -5.66
N ASN A 550 43.84 16.92 -4.45
CA ASN A 550 42.80 16.10 -3.81
C ASN A 550 41.56 16.95 -3.51
N LYS A 551 40.39 16.51 -4.00
CA LYS A 551 39.13 17.28 -3.90
C LYS A 551 38.48 17.23 -2.52
N LEU A 552 38.98 16.39 -1.62
CA LEU A 552 38.54 16.30 -0.23
C LEU A 552 39.00 17.53 0.56
N VAL A 553 38.05 18.21 1.21
CA VAL A 553 38.33 19.37 2.07
C VAL A 553 38.76 18.90 3.46
N GLU A 554 40.07 18.88 3.72
CA GLU A 554 40.65 18.35 4.96
C GLU A 554 40.08 19.00 6.24
N ALA A 555 39.82 20.31 6.20
CA ALA A 555 39.26 21.04 7.34
C ALA A 555 37.85 20.56 7.75
N GLN A 556 37.16 19.84 6.87
CA GLN A 556 35.82 19.30 7.10
C GLN A 556 35.78 17.77 7.03
N LEU A 557 36.95 17.12 7.12
CA LEU A 557 37.08 15.69 7.28
C LEU A 557 36.82 15.30 8.73
N LYS A 558 35.87 14.40 8.94
CA LYS A 558 35.64 13.72 10.22
C LYS A 558 35.82 12.23 10.03
N GLN A 559 36.98 11.72 10.42
CA GLN A 559 37.26 10.28 10.47
C GLN A 559 37.05 9.74 11.88
N TYR A 560 36.39 8.59 11.97
CA TYR A 560 36.10 7.92 13.23
C TYR A 560 37.08 6.77 13.49
N VAL A 561 37.51 6.64 14.74
CA VAL A 561 38.33 5.50 15.19
C VAL A 561 37.47 4.23 15.30
N SER A 562 36.21 4.38 15.70
CA SER A 562 35.24 3.30 15.75
C SER A 562 34.81 2.89 14.34
N LYS A 563 34.65 1.58 14.13
CA LYS A 563 34.06 1.03 12.90
C LYS A 563 32.55 1.31 12.90
N ASN A 564 32.15 2.43 12.34
CA ASN A 564 30.74 2.82 12.23
C ASN A 564 30.08 2.13 11.03
N ASP A 565 30.82 1.89 9.94
CA ASP A 565 30.34 1.24 8.72
C ASP A 565 29.13 1.97 8.07
N PHE A 566 29.32 3.25 7.77
CA PHE A 566 28.31 4.10 7.12
C PHE A 566 27.87 3.54 5.76
N SER A 567 26.57 3.58 5.51
CA SER A 567 25.90 2.98 4.34
C SER A 567 25.22 4.02 3.46
N ALA A 568 24.42 4.89 4.06
CA ALA A 568 23.63 5.90 3.37
C ALA A 568 23.72 7.27 4.06
N ALA A 569 23.43 8.33 3.32
CA ALA A 569 23.39 9.69 3.82
C ALA A 569 22.29 10.49 3.10
N ALA A 570 21.86 11.58 3.72
CA ALA A 570 20.90 12.53 3.16
C ALA A 570 21.11 13.92 3.80
N THR A 571 20.66 14.97 3.11
CA THR A 571 20.79 16.36 3.57
C THR A 571 19.46 17.08 3.59
N THR A 572 19.29 18.00 4.54
CA THR A 572 18.13 18.88 4.61
C THR A 572 18.31 20.10 3.70
N GLU A 573 17.28 20.91 3.52
CA GLU A 573 17.40 22.21 2.83
C GLU A 573 18.44 23.13 3.49
N LYS A 574 18.49 23.14 4.83
CA LYS A 574 19.48 23.90 5.62
C LYS A 574 20.91 23.34 5.60
N GLY A 575 21.15 22.19 4.95
CA GLY A 575 22.46 21.55 4.90
C GLY A 575 22.85 20.76 6.16
N HIS A 576 21.89 20.41 7.02
CA HIS A 576 22.10 19.40 8.04
C HIS A 576 22.28 18.02 7.38
N VAL A 577 23.05 17.13 8.03
CA VAL A 577 23.43 15.85 7.44
C VAL A 577 22.93 14.71 8.31
N ALA A 578 22.20 13.77 7.71
CA ALA A 578 21.87 12.49 8.32
C ALA A 578 22.75 11.41 7.69
N VAL A 579 23.29 10.51 8.52
CA VAL A 579 24.13 9.40 8.07
C VAL A 579 23.68 8.13 8.77
N ALA A 580 23.38 7.10 7.99
CA ALA A 580 23.02 5.77 8.46
C ALA A 580 24.19 4.80 8.31
N SER A 581 24.15 3.69 9.05
CA SER A 581 25.12 2.61 8.97
C SER A 581 24.50 1.29 8.52
N ASN A 582 25.35 0.37 8.05
CA ASN A 582 24.96 -1.03 7.84
C ASN A 582 24.58 -1.74 9.15
N LYS A 583 24.87 -1.14 10.31
CA LYS A 583 24.46 -1.65 11.62
C LYS A 583 23.05 -1.20 12.01
N GLY A 584 22.41 -0.33 11.22
CA GLY A 584 21.06 0.17 11.48
C GLY A 584 20.98 1.41 12.37
N ASP A 585 22.12 2.00 12.80
CA ASP A 585 22.13 3.24 13.57
C ASP A 585 22.16 4.49 12.67
N VAL A 586 21.54 5.58 13.14
CA VAL A 586 21.47 6.87 12.43
C VAL A 586 22.12 7.97 13.24
N ARG A 587 22.89 8.84 12.59
CA ARG A 587 23.57 9.98 13.20
C ARG A 587 23.17 11.28 12.51
N LEU A 588 22.81 12.27 13.33
CA LEU A 588 22.37 13.59 12.88
C LEU A 588 23.44 14.64 13.17
N PHE A 589 23.78 15.44 12.17
CA PHE A 589 24.81 16.47 12.22
C PHE A 589 24.24 17.84 11.84
N ASP A 590 24.62 18.87 12.58
CA ASP A 590 24.37 20.27 12.21
C ASP A 590 25.30 20.72 11.07
N ARG A 591 26.49 20.13 10.97
CA ARG A 591 27.50 20.42 9.94
C ARG A 591 28.55 19.31 9.86
N LEU A 592 29.36 19.35 8.82
CA LEU A 592 30.52 18.46 8.67
C LEU A 592 31.69 18.87 9.59
N GLY A 593 32.61 17.93 9.84
CA GLY A 593 33.81 18.14 10.66
C GLY A 593 33.59 18.07 12.19
N VAL A 594 32.34 17.98 12.66
CA VAL A 594 32.00 17.88 14.09
C VAL A 594 31.47 16.50 14.46
N ASN A 595 31.28 16.27 15.77
CA ASN A 595 30.57 15.08 16.25
C ASN A 595 29.07 15.22 16.00
N ALA A 596 28.38 14.10 15.81
CA ALA A 596 26.93 14.06 15.70
C ALA A 596 26.28 14.70 16.94
N LYS A 597 25.17 15.42 16.74
CA LYS A 597 24.34 15.91 17.86
C LYS A 597 23.51 14.79 18.44
N THR A 598 22.93 13.99 17.55
CA THR A 598 22.06 12.89 17.93
C THR A 598 22.60 11.59 17.34
N HIS A 599 22.59 10.56 18.16
CA HIS A 599 22.82 9.17 17.75
C HIS A 599 21.55 8.39 18.09
N ILE A 600 20.91 7.87 17.05
CA ILE A 600 19.72 7.02 17.14
C ILE A 600 20.23 5.57 17.07
N PRO A 601 20.03 4.76 18.13
CA PRO A 601 20.46 3.36 18.16
C PRO A 601 19.82 2.52 17.05
N ALA A 602 20.46 1.41 16.72
CA ALA A 602 19.95 0.45 15.76
C ALA A 602 18.69 -0.26 16.27
N LEU A 603 17.62 -0.17 15.49
CA LEU A 603 16.32 -0.78 15.80
C LEU A 603 16.10 -2.11 15.06
N GLY A 604 17.00 -2.53 14.17
CA GLY A 604 16.84 -3.80 13.46
C GLY A 604 17.80 -3.94 12.31
N GLU A 605 17.27 -3.97 11.09
CA GLU A 605 18.02 -4.27 9.87
C GLU A 605 19.00 -3.17 9.45
N SER A 606 19.92 -3.55 8.56
CA SER A 606 20.83 -2.62 7.89
C SER A 606 20.06 -1.60 7.06
N ILE A 607 20.39 -0.31 7.21
CA ILE A 607 19.77 0.76 6.44
C ILE A 607 20.46 0.83 5.06
N ILE A 608 19.71 0.58 4.00
CA ILE A 608 20.17 0.56 2.60
C ILE A 608 19.91 1.90 1.87
N GLY A 609 18.99 2.71 2.39
CA GLY A 609 18.60 4.00 1.82
C GLY A 609 18.22 4.99 2.91
N LEU A 610 18.47 6.27 2.67
CA LEU A 610 18.14 7.34 3.60
C LEU A 610 17.66 8.56 2.81
N ASP A 611 16.55 9.14 3.23
CA ASP A 611 16.04 10.43 2.74
C ASP A 611 15.53 11.26 3.93
N VAL A 612 15.48 12.57 3.76
CA VAL A 612 15.07 13.51 4.81
C VAL A 612 14.21 14.59 4.17
N SER A 613 13.07 14.92 4.77
CA SER A 613 12.24 16.07 4.40
C SER A 613 13.04 17.39 4.33
N ALA A 614 12.58 18.35 3.52
CA ALA A 614 13.25 19.62 3.28
C ALA A 614 13.54 20.37 4.58
N ASP A 615 12.53 20.48 5.46
CA ASP A 615 12.63 21.15 6.76
C ASP A 615 13.49 20.36 7.78
N GLY A 616 13.75 19.08 7.51
CA GLY A 616 14.49 18.17 8.35
C GLY A 616 13.65 17.48 9.43
N ARG A 617 12.34 17.70 9.50
CA ARG A 617 11.48 17.13 10.53
C ARG A 617 11.39 15.61 10.39
N TRP A 618 11.10 15.12 9.20
CA TRP A 618 10.97 13.69 8.93
C TRP A 618 12.24 13.13 8.32
N LEU A 619 12.74 12.04 8.91
CA LEU A 619 13.82 11.23 8.36
C LEU A 619 13.28 9.85 8.02
N LEU A 620 13.55 9.40 6.80
CA LEU A 620 13.10 8.12 6.25
C LEU A 620 14.31 7.20 6.06
N ALA A 621 14.37 6.11 6.82
CA ALA A 621 15.40 5.09 6.69
C ALA A 621 14.80 3.82 6.06
N THR A 622 15.36 3.39 4.93
CA THR A 622 14.93 2.19 4.21
C THR A 622 15.74 0.99 4.69
N CYS A 623 15.06 -0.06 5.15
CA CYS A 623 15.63 -1.39 5.40
C CYS A 623 15.19 -2.35 4.29
N ARG A 624 15.61 -3.62 4.35
CA ARG A 624 15.22 -4.60 3.32
C ARG A 624 13.72 -4.92 3.40
N THR A 625 13.19 -5.10 4.61
CA THR A 625 11.81 -5.58 4.81
C THR A 625 10.82 -4.53 5.33
N TYR A 626 11.29 -3.33 5.70
CA TYR A 626 10.46 -2.22 6.18
C TYR A 626 11.16 -0.87 6.03
N LEU A 627 10.42 0.22 6.21
CA LEU A 627 10.93 1.58 6.35
C LEU A 627 10.76 2.06 7.79
N LEU A 628 11.62 2.96 8.25
CA LEU A 628 11.50 3.66 9.52
C LEU A 628 11.31 5.15 9.24
N LEU A 629 10.19 5.71 9.66
CA LEU A 629 9.92 7.14 9.64
C LEU A 629 10.18 7.73 11.03
N ILE A 630 11.16 8.63 11.13
CA ILE A 630 11.62 9.21 12.40
C ILE A 630 11.25 10.69 12.44
N ASP A 631 10.50 11.09 13.48
CA ASP A 631 10.25 12.51 13.78
C ASP A 631 11.47 13.08 14.52
N THR A 632 12.24 13.94 13.85
CA THR A 632 13.44 14.54 14.45
C THR A 632 13.12 15.80 15.27
N LEU A 633 11.85 16.21 15.37
CA LEU A 633 11.45 17.36 16.17
C LEU A 633 11.37 17.01 17.66
N GLN A 634 11.99 17.81 18.51
CA GLN A 634 11.83 17.71 19.96
C GLN A 634 10.50 18.32 20.39
N LYS A 635 9.60 17.47 20.91
CA LYS A 635 8.24 17.86 21.33
C LYS A 635 8.19 18.44 22.74
N ASP A 636 9.17 18.11 23.58
CA ASP A 636 9.19 18.49 24.99
C ASP A 636 10.60 18.86 25.47
N GLY A 637 10.67 19.46 26.66
CA GLY A 637 11.92 19.71 27.37
C GLY A 637 12.64 21.00 26.97
N ARG A 638 13.91 21.12 27.37
CA ARG A 638 14.70 22.37 27.22
C ARG A 638 14.85 22.84 25.77
N TYR A 639 14.83 21.91 24.82
CA TYR A 639 15.04 22.18 23.40
C TYR A 639 13.78 21.88 22.58
N GLU A 640 12.60 22.01 23.18
CA GLU A 640 11.32 21.97 22.47
C GLU A 640 11.35 22.85 21.21
N GLY A 641 10.83 22.33 20.10
CA GLY A 641 10.83 22.98 18.79
C GLY A 641 12.16 22.94 18.05
N LYS A 642 13.21 22.31 18.61
CA LYS A 642 14.50 22.10 17.93
C LYS A 642 14.59 20.72 17.31
N LEU A 643 15.24 20.65 16.15
CA LEU A 643 15.52 19.39 15.47
C LEU A 643 16.66 18.63 16.15
N GLY A 644 16.63 17.30 16.04
CA GLY A 644 17.69 16.39 16.45
C GLY A 644 19.03 16.63 15.75
N PHE A 645 19.01 17.35 14.62
CA PHE A 645 20.19 17.84 13.93
C PHE A 645 20.90 18.98 14.66
N GLU A 646 20.15 19.86 15.35
CA GLU A 646 20.69 21.05 16.03
C GLU A 646 21.09 20.75 17.48
N ARG A 647 20.25 19.97 18.17
CA ARG A 647 20.40 19.62 19.58
C ARG A 647 20.16 18.13 19.79
N SER A 648 20.93 17.53 20.68
CA SER A 648 20.73 16.15 21.10
C SER A 648 19.38 15.99 21.79
N PHE A 649 18.67 14.90 21.52
CA PHE A 649 17.54 14.49 22.35
C PHE A 649 18.00 14.18 23.78
N ALA A 650 17.09 14.39 24.74
CA ALA A 650 17.27 13.88 26.09
C ALA A 650 17.27 12.34 26.08
N LYS A 651 17.81 11.74 27.14
CA LYS A 651 17.99 10.28 27.23
C LYS A 651 16.64 9.54 27.13
N ASP A 652 15.64 10.14 27.73
CA ASP A 652 14.25 9.74 27.93
C ASP A 652 13.29 10.37 26.90
N SER A 653 13.80 11.08 25.91
CA SER A 653 12.99 11.73 24.87
C SER A 653 13.55 11.49 23.47
N LYS A 654 14.29 10.40 23.27
CA LYS A 654 14.74 10.00 21.93
C LYS A 654 13.51 9.76 21.03
N PRO A 655 13.58 10.12 19.75
CA PRO A 655 12.43 10.05 18.87
C PRO A 655 12.08 8.60 18.58
N GLN A 656 10.82 8.22 18.74
CA GLN A 656 10.37 6.87 18.43
C GLN A 656 10.02 6.76 16.94
N PRO A 657 10.69 5.87 16.19
CA PRO A 657 10.38 5.70 14.78
C PRO A 657 9.00 5.06 14.58
N ARG A 658 8.42 5.25 13.40
CA ARG A 658 7.22 4.53 12.92
C ARG A 658 7.66 3.51 11.87
N ARG A 659 7.24 2.25 12.01
CA ARG A 659 7.56 1.17 11.06
C ARG A 659 6.55 1.19 9.92
N LEU A 660 7.02 1.43 8.71
CA LEU A 660 6.21 1.28 7.50
C LEU A 660 6.57 -0.06 6.89
N ALA A 661 5.71 -1.05 7.05
CA ALA A 661 5.89 -2.39 6.50
C ALA A 661 4.62 -2.83 5.79
N LEU A 662 4.78 -3.72 4.81
CA LEU A 662 3.64 -4.43 4.23
C LEU A 662 3.09 -5.42 5.27
N THR A 663 1.78 -5.64 5.27
CA THR A 663 1.16 -6.64 6.14
C THR A 663 1.72 -8.03 5.80
N PRO A 664 1.88 -8.93 6.79
CA PRO A 664 2.47 -10.25 6.53
C PRO A 664 1.72 -11.03 5.45
N SER A 665 0.38 -10.89 5.39
CA SER A 665 -0.47 -11.46 4.35
C SER A 665 -0.11 -10.97 2.95
N HIS A 666 0.07 -9.66 2.76
CA HIS A 666 0.52 -9.12 1.47
C HIS A 666 1.94 -9.58 1.14
N VAL A 667 2.86 -9.62 2.11
CA VAL A 667 4.22 -10.13 1.88
C VAL A 667 4.21 -11.59 1.42
N ALA A 668 3.41 -12.45 2.06
CA ALA A 668 3.28 -13.84 1.67
C ALA A 668 2.69 -13.98 0.26
N GLN A 669 1.69 -13.15 -0.07
CA GLN A 669 1.11 -13.14 -1.41
C GLN A 669 2.10 -12.63 -2.46
N PHE A 670 2.85 -11.56 -2.18
CA PHE A 670 3.89 -11.04 -3.07
C PHE A 670 4.92 -12.12 -3.37
N GLN A 671 5.37 -12.84 -2.35
CA GLN A 671 6.35 -13.91 -2.53
C GLN A 671 5.75 -15.15 -3.22
N HIS A 672 4.48 -15.46 -2.99
CA HIS A 672 3.77 -16.51 -3.74
C HIS A 672 3.74 -16.19 -5.25
N GLU A 673 3.42 -14.95 -5.60
CA GLU A 673 3.33 -14.47 -6.98
C GLU A 673 4.70 -14.34 -7.66
N THR A 674 5.70 -13.81 -6.96
CA THR A 674 7.00 -13.45 -7.55
C THR A 674 8.09 -14.50 -7.33
N LYS A 675 7.87 -15.46 -6.42
CA LYS A 675 8.88 -16.42 -5.97
C LYS A 675 10.14 -15.77 -5.36
N ALA A 676 10.09 -14.48 -5.04
CA ALA A 676 11.20 -13.70 -4.50
C ALA A 676 10.85 -13.16 -3.11
N PRO A 677 11.83 -13.07 -2.19
CA PRO A 677 11.62 -12.46 -0.88
C PRO A 677 11.42 -10.95 -1.00
N LEU A 678 10.77 -10.36 0.01
CA LEU A 678 10.61 -8.92 0.14
C LEU A 678 11.96 -8.22 0.19
N SER A 679 12.15 -7.22 -0.68
CA SER A 679 13.36 -6.40 -0.69
C SER A 679 13.05 -5.04 -1.28
N PHE A 680 12.90 -4.04 -0.42
CA PHE A 680 12.66 -2.68 -0.84
C PHE A 680 13.86 -2.05 -1.57
N THR A 681 13.57 -1.19 -2.55
CA THR A 681 14.51 -0.20 -3.07
C THR A 681 14.59 1.01 -2.14
N PRO A 682 15.67 1.84 -2.20
CA PRO A 682 15.75 3.06 -1.41
C PRO A 682 14.50 3.94 -1.57
N ALA A 683 13.76 4.11 -0.48
CA ALA A 683 12.55 4.91 -0.45
C ALA A 683 12.86 6.41 -0.47
N LYS A 684 11.97 7.19 -1.08
CA LYS A 684 12.13 8.64 -1.25
C LYS A 684 10.84 9.37 -0.91
N PHE A 685 10.96 10.58 -0.40
CA PHE A 685 9.84 11.52 -0.35
C PHE A 685 9.62 12.15 -1.73
N ASN A 686 8.39 12.61 -2.01
CA ASN A 686 8.17 13.58 -3.07
C ASN A 686 8.96 14.86 -2.74
N ALA A 687 9.55 15.54 -3.72
CA ALA A 687 10.41 16.69 -3.46
C ALA A 687 9.92 17.91 -4.24
N SER A 688 9.60 18.98 -3.52
CA SER A 688 9.25 20.29 -4.08
C SER A 688 9.84 21.40 -3.22
N PRO A 689 10.36 22.50 -3.79
CA PRO A 689 10.84 23.65 -3.02
C PRO A 689 9.71 24.40 -2.31
N ASP A 690 8.51 24.39 -2.90
CA ASP A 690 7.39 25.24 -2.47
C ASP A 690 6.42 24.49 -1.55
N ASN A 691 6.34 23.17 -1.68
CA ASN A 691 5.38 22.33 -0.98
C ASN A 691 6.08 21.31 -0.05
N PRO A 692 5.56 21.11 1.18
CA PRO A 692 6.07 20.07 2.06
C PRO A 692 5.83 18.68 1.48
N GLU A 693 6.62 17.71 1.93
CA GLU A 693 6.47 16.34 1.49
C GLU A 693 5.15 15.72 2.00
N THR A 694 4.44 15.03 1.11
CA THR A 694 3.11 14.44 1.34
C THR A 694 3.11 12.93 1.19
N SER A 695 4.07 12.38 0.45
CA SER A 695 4.07 10.98 0.02
C SER A 695 5.46 10.36 0.05
N ILE A 696 5.50 9.05 0.24
CA ILE A 696 6.71 8.23 0.22
C ILE A 696 6.55 7.18 -0.87
N ILE A 697 7.57 6.97 -1.71
CA ILE A 697 7.60 5.92 -2.73
C ILE A 697 8.78 4.98 -2.51
N THR A 698 8.57 3.69 -2.80
CA THR A 698 9.61 2.66 -2.95
C THR A 698 9.05 1.52 -3.79
N SER A 699 9.87 0.56 -4.16
CA SER A 699 9.45 -0.63 -4.88
C SER A 699 10.03 -1.91 -4.26
N THR A 700 9.37 -3.04 -4.53
CA THR A 700 9.84 -4.38 -4.17
C THR A 700 9.47 -5.38 -5.26
N GLY A 701 10.45 -5.96 -5.93
CA GLY A 701 10.20 -6.84 -7.07
C GLY A 701 9.44 -6.08 -8.18
N PRO A 702 8.31 -6.59 -8.69
CA PRO A 702 7.48 -5.90 -9.69
C PRO A 702 6.47 -4.92 -9.09
N PHE A 703 6.48 -4.69 -7.77
CA PHE A 703 5.49 -3.86 -7.10
C PHE A 703 6.09 -2.49 -6.76
N LEU A 704 5.38 -1.44 -7.16
CA LEU A 704 5.61 -0.08 -6.70
C LEU A 704 4.68 0.16 -5.51
N VAL A 705 5.20 0.73 -4.41
CA VAL A 705 4.48 0.93 -3.16
C VAL A 705 4.59 2.38 -2.73
N THR A 706 3.44 3.01 -2.51
CA THR A 706 3.35 4.40 -2.04
C THR A 706 2.68 4.47 -0.67
N TRP A 707 3.15 5.36 0.20
CA TRP A 707 2.51 5.71 1.47
C TRP A 707 2.14 7.18 1.49
N ASN A 708 0.95 7.51 2.00
CA ASN A 708 0.59 8.89 2.31
C ASN A 708 1.14 9.29 3.69
N LEU A 709 1.94 10.34 3.76
CA LEU A 709 2.62 10.77 4.97
C LEU A 709 1.64 11.23 6.06
N LYS A 710 0.56 11.94 5.70
CA LYS A 710 -0.48 12.34 6.67
C LYS A 710 -1.12 11.11 7.30
N LYS A 711 -1.53 10.12 6.49
CA LYS A 711 -2.14 8.87 6.96
C LYS A 711 -1.20 8.06 7.86
N VAL A 712 0.09 8.01 7.50
CA VAL A 712 1.14 7.37 8.31
C VAL A 712 1.33 8.07 9.67
N VAL A 713 1.38 9.40 9.67
CA VAL A 713 1.53 10.19 10.90
C VAL A 713 0.30 10.07 11.80
N ALA A 714 -0.89 9.98 11.21
CA ALA A 714 -2.14 9.74 11.91
C ALA A 714 -2.28 8.30 12.46
N GLY A 715 -1.47 7.35 11.99
CA GLY A 715 -1.54 5.94 12.44
C GLY A 715 -2.64 5.12 11.77
N ASN A 716 -3.03 5.47 10.54
CA ASN A 716 -4.06 4.73 9.80
C ASN A 716 -3.63 3.25 9.54
N LYS A 717 -4.61 2.34 9.47
CA LYS A 717 -4.41 0.90 9.28
C LYS A 717 -3.83 0.52 7.93
N ASP A 718 -4.30 1.15 6.86
CA ASP A 718 -3.90 0.83 5.48
C ASP A 718 -3.37 2.07 4.75
N PRO A 719 -2.21 2.62 5.17
CA PRO A 719 -1.71 3.87 4.61
C PRO A 719 -1.06 3.73 3.24
N TYR A 720 -0.95 2.51 2.70
CA TYR A 720 -0.22 2.23 1.46
C TYR A 720 -1.08 1.70 0.33
N GLN A 721 -0.65 2.04 -0.88
CA GLN A 721 -1.22 1.57 -2.14
C GLN A 721 -0.12 0.96 -3.00
N ILE A 722 -0.52 0.11 -3.93
CA ILE A 722 0.41 -0.64 -4.78
C ILE A 722 0.05 -0.53 -6.25
N LYS A 723 1.05 -0.68 -7.11
CA LYS A 723 0.88 -0.95 -8.54
C LYS A 723 1.82 -2.06 -8.98
N ARG A 724 1.30 -3.08 -9.65
CA ARG A 724 2.08 -4.22 -10.17
C ARG A 724 2.46 -3.98 -11.62
N TYR A 725 3.71 -4.30 -11.94
CA TYR A 725 4.27 -4.31 -13.29
C TYR A 725 4.56 -5.74 -13.77
N GLY A 726 4.79 -5.90 -15.08
CA GLY A 726 5.16 -7.19 -15.67
C GLY A 726 6.58 -7.65 -15.28
N ASP A 727 7.46 -6.69 -15.03
CA ASP A 727 8.87 -6.91 -14.72
C ASP A 727 9.27 -6.27 -13.38
N LYS A 728 10.46 -6.64 -12.89
CA LYS A 728 11.04 -6.08 -11.67
C LYS A 728 11.37 -4.60 -11.85
N VAL A 729 10.88 -3.78 -10.91
CA VAL A 729 11.29 -2.39 -10.78
C VAL A 729 12.76 -2.31 -10.38
N MET A 730 13.55 -1.59 -11.17
CA MET A 730 14.99 -1.42 -10.94
C MET A 730 15.30 -0.12 -10.20
N ALA A 731 14.59 0.95 -10.53
CA ALA A 731 14.68 2.23 -9.83
C ALA A 731 13.37 3.02 -10.00
N ASP A 732 13.06 3.83 -9.00
CA ASP A 732 11.87 4.67 -8.96
C ASP A 732 12.19 6.04 -8.33
N ASN A 733 11.44 7.07 -8.74
CA ASN A 733 11.49 8.39 -8.14
C ASN A 733 10.25 9.21 -8.50
N PHE A 734 9.90 10.19 -7.69
CA PHE A 734 8.90 11.19 -8.07
C PHE A 734 9.41 12.06 -9.23
N GLU A 735 8.48 12.53 -10.05
CA GLU A 735 8.69 13.73 -10.85
C GLU A 735 9.03 14.90 -9.92
N PHE A 736 10.00 15.73 -10.29
CA PHE A 736 10.41 16.84 -9.43
C PHE A 736 9.31 17.91 -9.38
N GLY A 737 9.03 18.45 -8.18
CA GLY A 737 8.02 19.49 -7.98
C GLY A 737 6.57 18.99 -7.92
N SER A 738 6.33 17.70 -8.20
CA SER A 738 5.01 17.08 -8.23
C SER A 738 4.99 15.83 -7.35
N ASP A 739 3.86 15.55 -6.71
CA ASP A 739 3.59 14.26 -6.06
C ASP A 739 2.64 13.40 -6.90
N LYS A 740 2.22 13.89 -8.07
CA LYS A 740 1.21 13.25 -8.93
C LYS A 740 1.79 12.14 -9.78
N ASN A 741 3.05 12.26 -10.20
CA ASN A 741 3.67 11.32 -11.14
C ASN A 741 4.93 10.69 -10.54
N VAL A 742 5.13 9.41 -10.84
CA VAL A 742 6.31 8.63 -10.48
C VAL A 742 6.98 8.15 -11.76
N ILE A 743 8.28 8.35 -11.86
CA ILE A 743 9.11 7.88 -12.95
C ILE A 743 9.72 6.55 -12.53
N LEU A 744 9.60 5.57 -13.41
CA LEU A 744 9.93 4.18 -13.16
C LEU A 744 10.92 3.68 -14.22
N ALA A 745 11.96 2.97 -13.78
CA ALA A 745 12.82 2.20 -14.65
C ALA A 745 12.60 0.70 -14.41
N LEU A 746 12.04 0.02 -15.42
CA LEU A 746 12.00 -1.44 -15.55
C LEU A 746 13.32 -1.93 -16.16
N PRO A 747 13.58 -3.24 -16.28
CA PRO A 747 14.88 -3.74 -16.75
C PRO A 747 15.25 -3.23 -18.14
N ASN A 748 14.26 -3.03 -19.02
CA ASN A 748 14.41 -2.64 -20.42
C ASN A 748 13.47 -1.51 -20.86
N GLU A 749 12.75 -0.90 -19.92
CA GLU A 749 11.73 0.10 -20.24
C GLU A 749 11.77 1.21 -19.19
N VAL A 750 11.31 2.38 -19.59
CA VAL A 750 11.15 3.53 -18.72
C VAL A 750 9.73 4.05 -18.90
N ASP A 751 9.07 4.27 -17.78
CA ASP A 751 7.64 4.60 -17.73
C ASP A 751 7.41 5.76 -16.74
N MET A 752 6.34 6.52 -16.95
CA MET A 752 5.85 7.53 -16.04
C MET A 752 4.42 7.19 -15.66
N VAL A 753 4.16 7.10 -14.36
CA VAL A 753 2.88 6.65 -13.84
C VAL A 753 2.25 7.68 -12.93
N SER A 754 0.95 7.92 -13.15
CA SER A 754 0.12 8.68 -12.23
C SER A 754 -0.11 7.92 -10.93
N ARG A 755 0.06 8.60 -9.78
CA ARG A 755 -0.23 8.06 -8.45
C ARG A 755 -1.69 7.66 -8.28
N LYS A 756 -2.62 8.27 -9.04
CA LYS A 756 -4.05 7.88 -9.07
C LYS A 756 -4.26 6.44 -9.54
N SER A 757 -3.34 5.88 -10.32
CA SER A 757 -3.42 4.50 -10.80
C SER A 757 -3.03 3.45 -9.76
N PHE A 758 -2.55 3.86 -8.58
CA PHE A 758 -2.21 2.93 -7.50
C PHE A 758 -3.48 2.47 -6.80
N LYS A 759 -3.60 1.16 -6.58
CA LYS A 759 -4.78 0.55 -5.98
C LYS A 759 -4.48 0.10 -4.55
N LYS A 760 -5.52 -0.02 -3.71
CA LYS A 760 -5.39 -0.71 -2.43
C LYS A 760 -4.90 -2.15 -2.69
N PRO A 761 -4.02 -2.70 -1.83
CA PRO A 761 -3.55 -4.08 -1.98
C PRO A 761 -4.70 -5.06 -1.76
N THR A 762 -5.12 -5.73 -2.83
CA THR A 762 -6.15 -6.78 -2.84
C THR A 762 -5.59 -7.98 -3.58
N ARG A 763 -6.28 -9.13 -3.51
CA ARG A 763 -5.83 -10.33 -4.21
C ARG A 763 -5.60 -10.06 -5.72
N GLU A 764 -6.48 -9.27 -6.31
CA GLU A 764 -6.48 -8.91 -7.73
C GLU A 764 -5.38 -7.91 -8.08
N SER A 765 -5.22 -6.82 -7.32
CA SER A 765 -4.16 -5.84 -7.58
C SER A 765 -2.77 -6.42 -7.36
N ILE A 766 -2.64 -7.42 -6.46
CA ILE A 766 -1.40 -8.15 -6.21
C ILE A 766 -1.14 -9.21 -7.30
N ALA A 767 -2.15 -9.96 -7.74
CA ALA A 767 -2.00 -10.98 -8.78
C ALA A 767 -1.82 -10.40 -10.20
N GLY A 768 -2.24 -9.15 -10.42
CA GLY A 768 -2.26 -8.53 -11.74
C GLY A 768 -3.32 -9.16 -12.66
N PRO A 769 -3.50 -8.64 -13.88
CA PRO A 769 -4.47 -9.19 -14.83
C PRO A 769 -4.14 -10.66 -15.11
N ALA A 770 -5.14 -11.53 -14.93
CA ALA A 770 -4.98 -12.97 -15.02
C ALA A 770 -4.34 -13.37 -16.37
N THR A 771 -3.07 -13.78 -16.32
CA THR A 771 -2.44 -14.48 -17.45
C THR A 771 -3.17 -15.80 -17.60
N ARG A 772 -4.13 -15.86 -18.53
CA ARG A 772 -4.78 -17.11 -18.93
C ARG A 772 -3.70 -18.03 -19.50
N LEU A 773 -3.09 -18.84 -18.65
CA LEU A 773 -2.36 -20.03 -19.05
C LEU A 773 -3.38 -21.04 -19.59
N SER A 774 -3.75 -20.89 -20.87
CA SER A 774 -4.49 -21.94 -21.56
C SER A 774 -3.55 -23.13 -21.79
N ALA A 775 -3.76 -24.18 -21.01
CA ALA A 775 -3.20 -25.48 -21.28
C ALA A 775 -3.74 -26.00 -22.63
N GLY A 776 -2.84 -26.26 -23.57
CA GLY A 776 -3.06 -27.18 -24.68
C GLY A 776 -3.22 -26.55 -26.07
N GLY A 777 -2.19 -26.71 -26.90
CA GLY A 777 -2.31 -26.65 -28.36
C GLY A 777 -1.16 -25.95 -29.05
N LEU A 778 -0.24 -26.72 -29.66
CA LEU A 778 0.70 -26.20 -30.66
C LEU A 778 -0.09 -25.50 -31.78
N ALA A 779 -0.04 -24.18 -31.83
CA ALA A 779 -0.31 -23.41 -33.03
C ALA A 779 0.53 -22.13 -33.01
N THR A 780 1.39 -21.99 -34.02
CA THR A 780 2.17 -20.78 -34.31
C THR A 780 1.30 -19.53 -34.25
N PRO A 781 1.72 -18.42 -33.60
CA PRO A 781 0.90 -17.23 -33.52
C PRO A 781 0.86 -16.54 -34.90
N ARG A 782 -0.33 -16.57 -35.50
CA ARG A 782 -0.69 -15.67 -36.59
C ARG A 782 -0.89 -14.27 -36.00
N ARG A 783 -0.14 -13.32 -36.53
CA ARG A 783 -0.26 -11.88 -36.29
C ARG A 783 -1.70 -11.42 -36.61
N SER A 784 -2.52 -11.19 -35.59
CA SER A 784 -3.80 -10.45 -35.71
C SER A 784 -3.73 -9.24 -34.80
N GLY A 785 -3.74 -8.06 -35.42
CA GLY A 785 -3.76 -6.78 -34.72
C GLY A 785 -5.06 -6.62 -33.93
N ARG A 786 -4.91 -6.41 -32.64
CA ARG A 786 -5.85 -5.64 -31.83
C ARG A 786 -4.98 -4.82 -30.89
N GLN A 787 -4.89 -3.52 -31.20
CA GLN A 787 -4.14 -2.55 -30.40
C GLN A 787 -4.73 -2.51 -29.00
N SER A 788 -3.87 -2.76 -28.02
CA SER A 788 -4.10 -2.38 -26.62
C SER A 788 -3.65 -0.93 -26.49
N HIS A 789 -4.51 -0.08 -25.93
CA HIS A 789 -4.22 1.34 -25.66
C HIS A 789 -3.13 1.55 -24.57
N LEU A 790 -2.62 0.48 -23.94
CA LEU A 790 -1.51 0.53 -22.97
C LEU A 790 -0.12 0.65 -23.63
N ARG A 791 -0.04 0.79 -24.96
CA ARG A 791 1.25 0.87 -25.67
C ARG A 791 1.82 2.28 -25.80
N ASP A 792 1.01 3.30 -25.54
CA ASP A 792 1.41 4.70 -25.78
C ASP A 792 2.07 5.36 -24.55
N GLU A 793 2.00 4.74 -23.37
CA GLU A 793 2.68 5.20 -22.14
C GLU A 793 4.10 4.63 -21.97
N ILE A 794 4.34 3.43 -22.54
CA ILE A 794 5.58 2.68 -22.31
C ILE A 794 6.60 3.02 -23.40
N VAL A 795 7.67 3.71 -23.00
CA VAL A 795 8.82 3.90 -23.89
C VAL A 795 9.66 2.63 -23.86
N ASN A 796 9.52 1.82 -24.92
CA ASN A 796 10.44 0.71 -25.18
C ASN A 796 11.85 1.29 -25.28
N SER A 797 12.67 1.01 -24.28
CA SER A 797 14.01 1.54 -24.16
C SER A 797 14.99 0.42 -24.54
N PRO A 798 15.38 0.31 -25.84
CA PRO A 798 16.68 -0.30 -26.11
C PRO A 798 17.77 0.57 -25.47
N TYR A 799 17.49 1.87 -25.27
CA TYR A 799 18.26 2.94 -24.62
C TYR A 799 17.37 4.04 -24.06
#